data_AF-A0A251QJT0-F1
#
_entry.id   AF-A0A251QJT0-F1
#
_cell.length_a   1.000
_cell.length_b   1.000
_cell.length_c   1.000
_cell.angle_alpha   90.00
_cell.angle_beta   90.00
_cell.angle_gamma   90.00
#
_symmetry.space_group_name_H-M   'P 1'
#
loop_
_entity.id
_entity.type
_entity.pdbx_description
1 polymer ?
#
loop_
_entity_poly.entity_id
_entity_poly.type
_entity_poly.pdbx_seq_one_letter_code
_entity_poly.pdbx_strand_id
1 'polypeptide(L)'
;MEEKAEATVVADNWKEKAASSYDPNLNAARLNNIFISSCVLGVLLDPLFLYIPMLNQDIKCMKLDNTLMIAALVSRSFTDLFYIGRIIFQVCRIILQVCRFKNCPAFMNLFLPESSSSELNQLRNEYLPKSSIAKKIWQSSIIVDILAILPLPQVVILFFFLKMKGGSFGKHIMNILIMVQYVPRVLRIYLSCKKAKKPFKGHMALWVKGLLNFFLYILASHVLGAFWYFFAVQRLISCWEHACRYENGCGSSTFDCHDHHTLRNITVLNDLCPINPQNSTLFDFGIYLNILQSGVLWSTNYPLKYLNSFCWGLRNLSSLASNLQPSFNTWEILFVAFISIIGLLLFVYLIGNLQTYVQLDTERLESHRRKMKIEMKMKVKGQEVESWLSKNGIPLHNMRVIMEKVRQELEENWDIDVVQEILSVLTPKYIKSCTPFRRLQKVPLLKDMDEGVLREISEKLKPKKYTPEQIIIKKDQTLEMMLFIVDGRVTIEKENSQLQLGAGDLYGEELLVSPLWTSSGDAKPINESVRAIDDVQALVISATDMATLGFSSRRSINELRMVVTILQKVPKLETMDKQVLKAMSHHLSLVSYKHDDYIVRENQPVSMMFFVTRGEVTKNENPFEENFIGEELLEWVLDKSFPTILPLSTCTVRVVSNDAEVLVLKARMLKIVVSKFMKHFSDFASPSDIRLTWLKKVEIFQNMEEQVLEAILQCLKPMNFNVAKRHILQEKKPLKMMFFVIRGVVLIENDSSMDVNIKKTCEIGSFYGEELVHWVTTWVSHKSLPPKLPLSPCSALCGVLGGPVEILALKADDLKSVVSEFRSKFSMETALPTDSDQPRDPLTILKNVESLETMDEEVLKEICKHLTQKTYKDEYIILKDKQMEMMFFIVSGVVSVTNESSKHYRREGEHPNHSGDELIQHWMRSKSTDANVPAELPPSPFSFWAIGEVEVQILKAEDLARVQLGDRIGS
;
A
#
# COMPACT_ATOMS: atom_id res chain seq x y z
N MET A 1 -23.89 -49.57 11.53
CA MET A 1 -22.46 -49.23 11.40
C MET A 1 -22.14 -47.88 12.05
N GLU A 2 -23.09 -46.94 12.11
CA GLU A 2 -22.99 -45.67 12.86
C GLU A 2 -22.96 -45.84 14.39
N GLU A 3 -23.69 -46.79 14.97
CA GLU A 3 -23.72 -46.98 16.43
C GLU A 3 -22.38 -47.47 17.02
N LYS A 4 -21.55 -48.13 16.20
CA LYS A 4 -20.19 -48.56 16.57
C LYS A 4 -19.17 -47.43 16.46
N ALA A 5 -19.41 -46.42 15.62
CA ALA A 5 -18.54 -45.27 15.46
C ALA A 5 -18.72 -44.27 16.62
N GLU A 6 -19.96 -44.02 17.05
CA GLU A 6 -20.27 -43.15 18.19
C GLU A 6 -19.75 -43.70 19.54
N ALA A 7 -19.87 -45.01 19.76
CA ALA A 7 -19.33 -45.64 20.97
C ALA A 7 -17.79 -45.57 21.05
N THR A 8 -17.10 -45.55 19.91
CA THR A 8 -15.64 -45.47 19.85
C THR A 8 -15.15 -44.04 20.09
N VAL A 9 -15.85 -43.04 19.55
CA VAL A 9 -15.56 -41.61 19.78
C VAL A 9 -15.82 -41.21 21.25
N VAL A 10 -16.89 -41.73 21.86
CA VAL A 10 -17.17 -41.47 23.29
C VAL A 10 -16.11 -42.14 24.18
N ALA A 11 -15.71 -43.38 23.90
CA ALA A 11 -14.69 -44.08 24.70
C ALA A 11 -13.30 -43.42 24.61
N ASP A 12 -12.92 -42.88 23.44
CA ASP A 12 -11.65 -42.18 23.27
C ASP A 12 -11.66 -40.79 23.93
N ASN A 13 -12.81 -40.09 23.93
CA ASN A 13 -12.99 -38.81 24.63
C ASN A 13 -12.96 -38.99 26.17
N TRP A 14 -13.47 -40.10 26.71
CA TRP A 14 -13.34 -40.43 28.14
C TRP A 14 -11.90 -40.83 28.53
N LYS A 15 -11.15 -41.49 27.64
CA LYS A 15 -9.72 -41.77 27.85
C LYS A 15 -8.86 -40.51 27.83
N GLU A 16 -9.13 -39.57 26.92
CA GLU A 16 -8.43 -38.27 26.86
C GLU A 16 -8.74 -37.37 28.07
N LYS A 17 -10.01 -37.35 28.52
CA LYS A 17 -10.43 -36.56 29.68
C LYS A 17 -9.90 -37.13 31.01
N ALA A 18 -9.81 -38.46 31.13
CA ALA A 18 -9.17 -39.13 32.27
C ALA A 18 -7.64 -38.97 32.27
N ALA A 19 -7.01 -38.91 31.09
CA ALA A 19 -5.57 -38.63 30.95
C ALA A 19 -5.20 -37.17 31.26
N SER A 20 -6.11 -36.20 31.05
CA SER A 20 -5.85 -34.78 31.35
C SER A 20 -5.89 -34.41 32.85
N SER A 21 -6.46 -35.27 33.71
CA SER A 21 -6.58 -35.03 35.16
C SER A 21 -5.46 -35.70 35.99
N TYR A 22 -4.69 -36.60 35.38
CA TYR A 22 -3.71 -37.43 36.09
C TYR A 22 -2.29 -37.14 35.61
N ASP A 23 -1.68 -36.05 36.10
CA ASP A 23 -0.25 -35.79 35.90
C ASP A 23 0.58 -36.64 36.89
N PRO A 24 1.25 -37.73 36.43
CA PRO A 24 2.03 -38.61 37.31
C PRO A 24 3.20 -37.88 38.00
N ASN A 25 3.67 -36.76 37.45
CA ASN A 25 4.74 -35.97 38.06
C ASN A 25 4.25 -35.12 39.25
N LEU A 26 3.01 -34.62 39.19
CA LEU A 26 2.42 -33.81 40.27
C LEU A 26 2.12 -34.65 41.52
N ASN A 27 1.62 -35.89 41.33
CA ASN A 27 1.36 -36.80 42.44
C ASN A 27 2.64 -37.37 43.07
N ALA A 28 3.67 -37.65 42.27
CA ALA A 28 4.98 -38.06 42.77
C ALA A 28 5.66 -36.96 43.61
N ALA A 29 5.49 -35.68 43.22
CA ALA A 29 5.95 -34.53 43.98
C ALA A 29 5.24 -34.41 45.34
N ARG A 30 3.91 -34.55 45.35
CA ARG A 30 3.10 -34.52 46.57
C ARG A 30 3.47 -35.63 47.54
N LEU A 31 3.64 -36.87 47.06
CA LEU A 31 4.06 -38.01 47.89
C LEU A 31 5.48 -37.80 48.47
N ASN A 32 6.39 -37.20 47.71
CA ASN A 32 7.71 -36.86 48.21
C ASN A 32 7.67 -35.76 49.28
N ASN A 33 6.78 -34.78 49.15
CA ASN A 33 6.59 -33.74 50.18
C ASN A 33 5.98 -34.33 51.47
N ILE A 34 4.95 -35.18 51.35
CA ILE A 34 4.35 -35.90 52.49
C ILE A 34 5.41 -36.71 53.22
N PHE A 35 6.28 -37.41 52.47
CA PHE A 35 7.39 -38.16 53.06
C PHE A 35 8.41 -37.25 53.77
N ILE A 36 8.78 -36.11 53.20
CA ILE A 36 9.73 -35.18 53.86
C ILE A 36 9.10 -34.67 55.16
N SER A 37 7.82 -34.29 55.13
CA SER A 37 7.08 -33.89 56.33
C SER A 37 7.03 -34.98 57.38
N SER A 38 6.82 -36.25 57.00
CA SER A 38 6.84 -37.37 57.95
C SER A 38 8.23 -37.61 58.53
N CYS A 39 9.30 -37.40 57.76
CA CYS A 39 10.68 -37.48 58.26
C CYS A 39 10.98 -36.40 59.29
N VAL A 40 10.55 -35.16 59.00
CA VAL A 40 10.70 -34.02 59.92
C VAL A 40 9.93 -34.28 61.21
N LEU A 41 8.70 -34.76 61.11
CA LEU A 41 7.89 -35.17 62.26
C LEU A 41 8.57 -36.30 63.06
N GLY A 42 9.17 -37.29 62.39
CA GLY A 42 9.92 -38.36 63.03
C GLY A 42 11.10 -37.86 63.87
N VAL A 43 11.94 -36.97 63.32
CA VAL A 43 13.10 -36.41 64.06
C VAL A 43 12.65 -35.53 65.24
N LEU A 44 11.50 -34.85 65.12
CA LEU A 44 10.88 -34.10 66.22
C LEU A 44 10.36 -34.98 67.35
N LEU A 45 9.88 -36.18 67.06
CA LEU A 45 9.27 -37.08 68.04
C LEU A 45 10.27 -38.06 68.67
N ASP A 46 11.42 -38.30 68.03
CA ASP A 46 12.47 -39.17 68.57
C ASP A 46 12.99 -38.78 69.97
N PRO A 47 13.10 -37.50 70.39
CA PRO A 47 13.57 -37.14 71.72
C PRO A 47 12.61 -37.57 72.83
N LEU A 48 11.36 -37.93 72.51
CA LEU A 48 10.40 -38.44 73.50
C LEU A 48 10.98 -39.62 74.29
N PHE A 49 11.78 -40.46 73.62
CA PHE A 49 12.46 -41.59 74.22
C PHE A 49 13.42 -41.22 75.36
N LEU A 50 14.00 -40.01 75.32
CA LEU A 50 14.92 -39.51 76.35
C LEU A 50 14.19 -39.00 77.60
N TYR A 51 12.89 -38.73 77.51
CA TYR A 51 12.05 -38.26 78.62
C TYR A 51 11.31 -39.39 79.35
N ILE A 52 11.39 -40.64 78.85
CA ILE A 52 10.73 -41.82 79.46
C ILE A 52 11.31 -42.12 80.86
N PRO A 53 12.64 -42.13 81.07
CA PRO A 53 13.20 -42.40 82.37
C PRO A 53 12.87 -41.26 83.34
N MET A 54 12.14 -41.59 84.39
CA MET A 54 11.85 -40.70 85.50
C MET A 54 12.35 -41.33 86.79
N LEU A 55 12.47 -40.51 87.82
CA LEU A 55 12.96 -40.99 89.10
C LEU A 55 11.81 -41.01 90.12
N ASN A 56 11.90 -41.91 91.10
CA ASN A 56 11.00 -41.94 92.24
C ASN A 56 11.74 -41.38 93.46
N GLN A 57 11.19 -40.32 94.07
CA GLN A 57 11.82 -39.62 95.17
C GLN A 57 11.80 -40.43 96.48
N ASP A 58 10.76 -41.22 96.71
CA ASP A 58 10.53 -41.90 97.99
C ASP A 58 11.44 -43.11 98.14
N ILE A 59 11.59 -43.90 97.07
CA ILE A 59 12.36 -45.15 97.06
C ILE A 59 13.69 -45.04 96.29
N LYS A 60 14.04 -43.84 95.82
CA LYS A 60 15.31 -43.51 95.12
C LYS A 60 15.68 -44.53 94.03
N CYS A 61 14.75 -44.80 93.12
CA CYS A 61 15.00 -45.62 91.93
C CYS A 61 14.54 -44.90 90.66
N MET A 62 14.95 -45.46 89.53
CA MET A 62 14.46 -45.11 88.22
C MET A 62 13.21 -45.94 87.87
N LYS A 63 12.21 -45.26 87.32
CA LYS A 63 10.97 -45.83 86.79
C LYS A 63 10.76 -45.33 85.35
N LEU A 64 10.06 -46.11 84.54
CA LEU A 64 9.68 -45.72 83.19
C LEU A 64 8.27 -45.11 83.18
N ASP A 65 8.12 -44.00 82.47
CA ASP A 65 6.82 -43.40 82.18
C ASP A 65 6.10 -44.21 81.08
N ASN A 66 5.21 -45.12 81.50
CA ASN A 66 4.50 -46.03 80.59
C ASN A 66 3.66 -45.29 79.54
N THR A 67 3.05 -44.17 79.90
CA THR A 67 2.21 -43.38 78.98
C THR A 67 3.08 -42.79 77.88
N LEU A 68 4.20 -42.19 78.26
CA LEU A 68 5.15 -41.61 77.30
C LEU A 68 5.86 -42.68 76.47
N MET A 69 6.15 -43.85 77.07
CA MET A 69 6.73 -44.99 76.37
C MET A 69 5.80 -45.51 75.27
N ILE A 70 4.52 -45.73 75.57
CA ILE A 70 3.53 -46.16 74.57
C ILE A 70 3.39 -45.09 73.47
N ALA A 71 3.26 -43.81 73.85
CA ALA A 71 3.16 -42.71 72.90
C ALA A 71 4.37 -42.65 71.95
N ALA A 72 5.59 -42.72 72.49
CA ALA A 72 6.82 -42.70 71.70
C ALA A 72 6.92 -43.92 70.76
N LEU A 73 6.58 -45.12 71.22
CA LEU A 73 6.58 -46.34 70.38
C LEU A 73 5.55 -46.27 69.24
N VAL A 74 4.34 -45.77 69.52
CA VAL A 74 3.28 -45.61 68.51
C VAL A 74 3.69 -44.55 67.48
N SER A 75 4.12 -43.36 67.93
CA SER A 75 4.58 -42.28 67.05
C SER A 75 5.76 -42.70 66.17
N ARG A 76 6.68 -43.46 66.74
CA ARG A 76 7.84 -44.00 66.03
C ARG A 76 7.43 -45.01 64.96
N SER A 77 6.57 -45.95 65.31
CA SER A 77 6.05 -46.96 64.37
C SER A 77 5.30 -46.29 63.21
N PHE A 78 4.49 -45.27 63.49
CA PHE A 78 3.77 -44.51 62.47
C PHE A 78 4.71 -43.82 61.49
N THR A 79 5.78 -43.17 61.97
CA THR A 79 6.74 -42.48 61.09
C THR A 79 7.60 -43.47 60.29
N ASP A 80 7.90 -44.66 60.82
CA ASP A 80 8.59 -45.74 60.12
C ASP A 80 7.81 -46.29 58.92
N LEU A 81 6.47 -46.32 58.97
CA LEU A 81 5.65 -46.78 57.84
C LEU A 81 5.92 -45.96 56.57
N PHE A 82 6.21 -44.67 56.69
CA PHE A 82 6.56 -43.83 55.54
C PHE A 82 7.91 -44.19 54.95
N TYR A 83 8.90 -44.53 55.79
CA TYR A 83 10.19 -45.03 55.32
C TYR A 83 10.06 -46.41 54.65
N ILE A 84 9.26 -47.32 55.23
CA ILE A 84 8.96 -48.62 54.63
C ILE A 84 8.29 -48.44 53.27
N GLY A 85 7.22 -47.63 53.19
CA GLY A 85 6.51 -47.35 51.94
C GLY A 85 7.42 -46.74 50.88
N ARG A 86 8.34 -45.85 51.28
CA ARG A 86 9.33 -45.27 50.36
C ARG A 86 10.38 -46.29 49.89
N ILE A 87 10.88 -47.16 50.77
CA ILE A 87 11.80 -48.23 50.40
C ILE A 87 11.11 -49.19 49.42
N ILE A 88 9.89 -49.62 49.72
CA ILE A 88 9.07 -50.46 48.83
C ILE A 88 8.93 -49.77 47.47
N PHE A 89 8.54 -48.50 47.43
CA PHE A 89 8.41 -47.75 46.18
C PHE A 89 9.73 -47.68 45.39
N GLN A 90 10.87 -47.41 46.05
CA GLN A 90 12.18 -47.36 45.39
C GLN A 90 12.60 -48.72 44.85
N VAL A 91 12.39 -49.79 45.62
CA VAL A 91 12.68 -51.17 45.22
C VAL A 91 11.77 -51.59 44.05
N CYS A 92 10.46 -51.36 44.14
CA CYS A 92 9.52 -51.59 43.04
C CYS A 92 9.89 -50.80 41.79
N ARG A 93 10.36 -49.54 41.92
CA ARG A 93 10.81 -48.74 40.77
C ARG A 93 12.06 -49.31 40.13
N ILE A 94 13.03 -49.77 40.92
CA ILE A 94 14.24 -50.43 40.43
C ILE A 94 13.87 -51.73 39.71
N ILE A 95 12.99 -52.55 40.30
CA ILE A 95 12.48 -53.80 39.71
C ILE A 95 11.74 -53.49 38.40
N LEU A 96 10.80 -52.54 38.38
CA LEU A 96 10.07 -52.14 37.19
C LEU A 96 10.96 -51.60 36.07
N GLN A 97 12.02 -50.84 36.40
CA GLN A 97 12.99 -50.35 35.40
C GLN A 97 13.83 -51.49 34.81
N VAL A 98 14.20 -52.49 35.61
CA VAL A 98 14.89 -53.70 35.16
C VAL A 98 13.94 -54.54 34.29
N CYS A 99 12.67 -54.68 34.68
CA CYS A 99 11.65 -55.38 33.91
C CYS A 99 11.30 -54.64 32.61
N ARG A 100 11.24 -53.31 32.55
CA ARG A 100 10.93 -52.55 31.32
C ARG A 100 12.00 -52.71 30.23
N PHE A 101 13.21 -53.14 30.60
CA PHE A 101 14.29 -53.47 29.66
C PHE A 101 14.12 -54.86 29.01
N LYS A 102 13.20 -55.69 29.52
CA LYS A 102 12.84 -56.99 28.97
C LYS A 102 11.32 -57.08 28.84
N ASN A 103 10.76 -57.03 27.63
CA ASN A 103 9.40 -57.54 27.41
C ASN A 103 9.34 -58.97 27.97
N CYS A 104 8.75 -59.15 29.15
CA CYS A 104 8.59 -60.45 29.77
C CYS A 104 7.16 -60.58 30.30
N PRO A 105 6.35 -61.48 29.72
CA PRO A 105 5.08 -61.93 30.29
C PRO A 105 5.33 -62.91 31.45
N ALA A 106 6.13 -62.51 32.44
CA ALA A 106 6.69 -63.40 33.46
C ALA A 106 6.70 -62.81 34.87
N PHE A 107 5.67 -62.02 35.24
CA PHE A 107 5.19 -62.00 36.62
C PHE A 107 4.68 -63.40 37.06
N MET A 108 4.46 -64.29 36.08
CA MET A 108 4.03 -65.69 36.23
C MET A 108 5.00 -66.66 36.92
N ASN A 109 6.29 -66.35 37.10
CA ASN A 109 7.24 -67.31 37.68
C ASN A 109 7.68 -66.99 39.12
N LEU A 110 7.13 -65.94 39.76
CA LEU A 110 7.46 -65.62 41.16
C LEU A 110 6.64 -66.42 42.20
N PHE A 111 5.83 -67.39 41.75
CA PHE A 111 5.01 -68.24 42.63
C PHE A 111 5.24 -69.75 42.45
N LEU A 112 6.29 -70.21 41.76
CA LEU A 112 6.53 -71.66 41.61
C LEU A 112 7.95 -72.11 42.03
N PRO A 113 8.07 -73.28 42.69
CA PRO A 113 9.29 -73.72 43.36
C PRO A 113 10.27 -74.42 42.41
N GLU A 114 11.47 -74.61 42.95
CA GLU A 114 12.69 -75.21 42.40
C GLU A 114 12.51 -76.38 41.43
N SER A 115 13.15 -76.29 40.25
CA SER A 115 13.95 -77.39 39.69
C SER A 115 14.80 -76.97 38.47
N SER A 116 16.13 -77.17 38.64
CA SER A 116 17.13 -77.55 37.64
C SER A 116 17.14 -76.94 36.22
N SER A 117 18.18 -76.16 35.92
CA SER A 117 19.11 -76.40 34.78
C SER A 117 20.29 -75.42 34.82
N SER A 118 21.48 -75.90 34.44
CA SER A 118 22.74 -75.14 34.41
C SER A 118 22.80 -74.05 33.32
N GLU A 119 21.90 -74.08 32.33
CA GLU A 119 21.82 -73.08 31.26
C GLU A 119 21.18 -71.76 31.72
N LEU A 120 20.32 -71.79 32.74
CA LEU A 120 19.73 -70.57 33.31
C LEU A 120 20.76 -69.73 34.10
N ASN A 121 21.81 -70.38 34.63
CA ASN A 121 22.90 -69.70 35.35
C ASN A 121 23.84 -68.95 34.41
N GLN A 122 23.96 -69.38 33.16
CA GLN A 122 24.80 -68.74 32.14
C GLN A 122 24.10 -67.49 31.57
N LEU A 123 22.80 -67.58 31.26
CA LEU A 123 21.98 -66.43 30.85
C LEU A 123 21.76 -65.39 31.97
N ARG A 124 21.84 -65.81 33.24
CA ARG A 124 21.77 -64.91 34.41
C ARG A 124 23.02 -64.04 34.59
N ASN A 125 24.20 -64.53 34.21
CA ASN A 125 25.47 -63.82 34.37
C ASN A 125 25.80 -62.89 33.19
N GLU A 126 25.27 -63.17 32.00
CA GLU A 126 25.55 -62.38 30.79
C GLU A 126 24.64 -61.13 30.67
N TYR A 127 23.42 -61.17 31.22
CA TYR A 127 22.43 -60.07 31.12
C TYR A 127 22.19 -59.27 32.41
N LEU A 128 22.89 -59.57 33.50
CA LEU A 128 22.75 -58.84 34.77
C LEU A 128 24.14 -58.44 35.32
N PRO A 129 24.66 -57.23 34.99
CA PRO A 129 25.90 -56.78 35.60
C PRO A 129 25.58 -56.43 37.05
N LYS A 130 25.92 -57.33 37.99
CA LYS A 130 25.80 -57.12 39.46
C LYS A 130 26.40 -55.77 39.90
N SER A 131 27.44 -55.29 39.21
CA SER A 131 28.08 -54.00 39.47
C SER A 131 27.21 -52.78 39.13
N SER A 132 26.31 -52.88 38.14
CA SER A 132 25.43 -51.79 37.71
C SER A 132 24.23 -51.57 38.65
N ILE A 133 23.74 -52.66 39.25
CA ILE A 133 22.64 -52.64 40.23
C ILE A 133 23.15 -52.14 41.58
N ALA A 134 24.30 -52.64 42.06
CA ALA A 134 24.92 -52.16 43.30
C ALA A 134 25.25 -50.66 43.24
N LYS A 135 25.79 -50.18 42.11
CA LYS A 135 26.08 -48.75 41.89
C LYS A 135 24.80 -47.89 41.87
N LYS A 136 23.69 -48.40 41.28
CA LYS A 136 22.38 -47.72 41.30
C LYS A 136 21.70 -47.73 42.67
N ILE A 137 21.84 -48.81 43.45
CA ILE A 137 21.34 -48.88 44.84
C ILE A 137 22.10 -47.89 45.73
N TRP A 138 23.43 -47.83 45.59
CA TRP A 138 24.26 -46.84 46.28
C TRP A 138 23.88 -45.39 45.93
N GLN A 139 23.56 -45.12 44.66
CA GLN A 139 23.10 -43.80 44.19
C GLN A 139 21.65 -43.44 44.63
N SER A 140 20.81 -44.42 45.01
CA SER A 140 19.39 -44.21 45.28
C SER A 140 19.06 -43.74 46.71
N SER A 141 20.04 -43.64 47.61
CA SER A 141 19.85 -43.27 49.04
C SER A 141 19.07 -44.32 49.86
N ILE A 142 18.86 -45.53 49.34
CA ILE A 142 18.14 -46.63 50.01
C ILE A 142 18.85 -47.05 51.31
N ILE A 143 20.19 -47.07 51.32
CA ILE A 143 20.98 -47.44 52.50
C ILE A 143 20.69 -46.48 53.67
N VAL A 144 20.58 -45.18 53.38
CA VAL A 144 20.24 -44.17 54.39
C VAL A 144 18.82 -44.38 54.93
N ASP A 145 17.87 -44.77 54.07
CA ASP A 145 16.50 -45.09 54.49
C ASP A 145 16.45 -46.34 55.38
N ILE A 146 17.23 -47.37 55.06
CA ILE A 146 17.33 -48.60 55.87
C ILE A 146 17.94 -48.28 57.24
N LEU A 147 19.05 -47.54 57.28
CA LEU A 147 19.71 -47.14 58.53
C LEU A 147 18.80 -46.25 59.40
N ALA A 148 17.94 -45.44 58.79
CA ALA A 148 16.98 -44.59 59.49
C ALA A 148 15.87 -45.39 60.20
N ILE A 149 15.41 -46.51 59.60
CA ILE A 149 14.32 -47.34 60.14
C ILE A 149 14.76 -48.18 61.34
N LEU A 150 16.04 -48.57 61.44
CA LEU A 150 16.53 -49.51 62.44
C LEU A 150 15.97 -49.17 63.84
N PRO A 151 15.31 -50.11 64.54
CA PRO A 151 14.60 -49.82 65.78
C PRO A 151 15.54 -49.71 66.99
N LEU A 152 16.71 -49.10 66.83
CA LEU A 152 17.74 -49.01 67.87
C LEU A 152 17.25 -48.39 69.18
N PRO A 153 16.46 -47.29 69.25
CA PRO A 153 15.98 -46.70 70.50
C PRO A 153 14.90 -47.58 71.11
N GLN A 154 14.03 -48.21 70.29
CA GLN A 154 13.01 -49.12 70.79
C GLN A 154 13.65 -50.36 71.45
N VAL A 155 14.67 -50.94 70.82
CA VAL A 155 15.43 -52.08 71.36
C VAL A 155 16.25 -51.67 72.58
N VAL A 156 16.89 -50.50 72.54
CA VAL A 156 17.62 -49.91 73.68
C VAL A 156 16.68 -49.68 74.86
N ILE A 157 15.46 -49.17 74.62
CA ILE A 157 14.51 -48.91 75.69
C ILE A 157 13.99 -50.19 76.32
N LEU A 158 13.59 -51.15 75.50
CA LEU A 158 13.01 -52.42 75.96
C LEU A 158 14.04 -53.32 76.65
N PHE A 159 15.28 -53.36 76.18
CA PHE A 159 16.28 -54.30 76.69
C PHE A 159 17.25 -53.67 77.70
N PHE A 160 17.55 -52.37 77.57
CA PHE A 160 18.64 -51.73 78.30
C PHE A 160 18.17 -50.89 79.49
N PHE A 161 17.02 -50.21 79.43
CA PHE A 161 16.48 -49.51 80.62
C PHE A 161 16.04 -50.48 81.72
N LEU A 162 15.49 -51.64 81.34
CA LEU A 162 15.21 -52.75 82.28
C LEU A 162 16.49 -53.44 82.79
N LYS A 163 17.64 -53.14 82.21
CA LYS A 163 18.92 -53.79 82.51
C LYS A 163 20.07 -52.78 82.50
N MET A 164 19.92 -51.66 83.21
CA MET A 164 21.03 -50.76 83.59
C MET A 164 22.01 -51.43 84.59
N LYS A 165 22.22 -52.75 84.48
CA LYS A 165 23.10 -53.59 85.30
C LYS A 165 24.59 -53.49 84.90
N GLY A 166 24.94 -52.73 83.86
CA GLY A 166 26.31 -52.62 83.34
C GLY A 166 27.05 -51.39 83.85
N GLY A 167 28.37 -51.49 84.01
CA GLY A 167 29.24 -50.38 84.41
C GLY A 167 29.21 -49.18 83.46
N SER A 168 29.91 -48.10 83.81
CA SER A 168 29.96 -46.80 83.11
C SER A 168 29.98 -46.92 81.57
N PHE A 169 30.74 -47.87 81.02
CA PHE A 169 30.86 -48.12 79.58
C PHE A 169 29.54 -48.47 78.86
N GLY A 170 28.65 -49.24 79.49
CA GLY A 170 27.35 -49.59 78.90
C GLY A 170 26.40 -48.39 78.76
N LYS A 171 26.44 -47.47 79.73
CA LYS A 171 25.65 -46.23 79.70
C LYS A 171 26.11 -45.30 78.56
N HIS A 172 27.41 -45.26 78.28
CA HIS A 172 27.97 -44.47 77.17
C HIS A 172 27.66 -45.06 75.79
N ILE A 173 27.74 -46.40 75.63
CA ILE A 173 27.36 -47.07 74.38
C ILE A 173 25.90 -46.76 74.03
N MET A 174 25.01 -46.76 75.01
CA MET A 174 23.60 -46.40 74.81
C MET A 174 23.43 -44.97 74.28
N ASN A 175 24.11 -44.00 74.90
CA ASN A 175 24.06 -42.60 74.48
C ASN A 175 24.57 -42.44 73.03
N ILE A 176 25.64 -43.17 72.68
CA ILE A 176 26.19 -43.21 71.32
C ILE A 176 25.21 -43.84 70.34
N LEU A 177 24.55 -44.95 70.68
CA LEU A 177 23.59 -45.63 69.80
C LEU A 177 22.38 -44.73 69.47
N ILE A 178 21.85 -43.99 70.45
CA ILE A 178 20.75 -43.04 70.23
C ILE A 178 21.22 -41.90 69.31
N MET A 179 22.42 -41.34 69.54
CA MET A 179 22.98 -40.27 68.71
C MET A 179 23.30 -40.71 67.27
N VAL A 180 23.89 -41.90 67.09
CA VAL A 180 24.28 -42.44 65.78
C VAL A 180 23.05 -42.61 64.88
N GLN A 181 21.90 -42.94 65.43
CA GLN A 181 20.68 -43.13 64.63
C GLN A 181 19.98 -41.82 64.24
N TYR A 182 20.19 -40.74 64.98
CA TYR A 182 19.74 -39.42 64.55
C TYR A 182 20.37 -39.00 63.23
N VAL A 183 21.63 -39.39 63.00
CA VAL A 183 22.42 -38.98 61.84
C VAL A 183 21.79 -39.43 60.51
N PRO A 184 21.44 -40.72 60.28
CA PRO A 184 20.73 -41.15 59.06
C PRO A 184 19.43 -40.39 58.78
N ARG A 185 18.66 -40.06 59.82
CA ARG A 185 17.36 -39.39 59.66
C ARG A 185 17.50 -37.93 59.26
N VAL A 186 18.39 -37.19 59.93
CA VAL A 186 18.72 -35.81 59.58
C VAL A 186 19.36 -35.77 58.18
N LEU A 187 20.29 -36.69 57.89
CA LEU A 187 20.91 -36.83 56.57
C LEU A 187 19.85 -37.10 55.49
N ARG A 188 18.80 -37.88 55.79
CA ARG A 188 17.74 -38.15 54.82
C ARG A 188 16.93 -36.90 54.48
N ILE A 189 16.60 -36.09 55.47
CA ILE A 189 15.92 -34.79 55.26
C ILE A 189 16.79 -33.91 54.37
N TYR A 190 18.08 -33.77 54.71
CA TYR A 190 19.03 -32.98 53.91
C TYR A 190 19.14 -33.47 52.46
N LEU A 191 19.31 -34.77 52.23
CA LEU A 191 19.40 -35.35 50.88
C LEU A 191 18.09 -35.18 50.09
N SER A 192 16.94 -35.23 50.76
CA SER A 192 15.63 -35.02 50.13
C SER A 192 15.42 -33.56 49.75
N CYS A 193 15.80 -32.61 50.60
CA CYS A 193 15.81 -31.18 50.30
C CYS A 193 16.81 -30.82 49.18
N LYS A 194 17.98 -31.48 49.14
CA LYS A 194 18.98 -31.30 48.08
C LYS A 194 18.48 -31.85 46.73
N LYS A 195 17.86 -33.04 46.70
CA LYS A 195 17.29 -33.63 45.47
C LYS A 195 16.11 -32.80 44.94
N ALA A 196 15.36 -32.13 45.81
CA ALA A 196 14.32 -31.17 45.43
C ALA A 196 14.86 -29.87 44.78
N LYS A 197 16.19 -29.68 44.69
CA LYS A 197 16.81 -28.57 43.94
C LYS A 197 16.80 -28.75 42.40
N LYS A 198 16.10 -29.74 41.85
CA LYS A 198 15.67 -29.62 40.44
C LYS A 198 14.66 -28.48 40.40
N PRO A 199 14.80 -27.50 39.51
CA PRO A 199 13.94 -26.33 39.49
C PRO A 199 12.51 -26.81 39.20
N PHE A 200 11.72 -27.00 40.26
CA PHE A 200 10.29 -26.94 40.14
C PHE A 200 10.01 -25.59 39.47
N LYS A 201 9.21 -25.62 38.39
CA LYS A 201 8.80 -24.43 37.64
C LYS A 201 8.04 -23.38 38.49
N GLY A 202 7.88 -23.59 39.80
CA GLY A 202 7.38 -22.62 40.76
C GLY A 202 8.51 -22.11 41.66
N HIS A 203 8.61 -20.78 41.79
CA HIS A 203 9.51 -20.11 42.70
C HIS A 203 9.35 -20.64 44.13
N MET A 204 10.27 -21.48 44.60
CA MET A 204 10.48 -21.67 46.04
C MET A 204 10.85 -20.31 46.62
N ALA A 205 9.93 -19.69 47.38
CA ALA A 205 10.16 -18.37 47.96
C ALA A 205 11.43 -18.42 48.84
N LEU A 206 12.31 -17.43 48.68
CA LEU A 206 13.58 -17.33 49.41
C LEU A 206 13.37 -17.44 50.93
N TRP A 207 12.25 -16.91 51.43
CA TRP A 207 11.83 -17.00 52.83
C TRP A 207 11.61 -18.44 53.33
N VAL A 208 11.20 -19.39 52.47
CA VAL A 208 11.03 -20.81 52.83
C VAL A 208 12.37 -21.45 53.22
N LYS A 209 13.47 -21.03 52.60
CA LYS A 209 14.82 -21.49 52.98
C LYS A 209 15.26 -20.90 54.33
N GLY A 210 14.91 -19.64 54.59
CA GLY A 210 15.11 -19.01 55.90
C GLY A 210 14.35 -19.73 57.02
N LEU A 211 13.06 -20.00 56.80
CA LEU A 211 12.23 -20.78 57.72
C LEU A 211 12.79 -22.19 57.98
N LEU A 212 13.27 -22.88 56.95
CA LEU A 212 13.87 -24.21 57.10
C LEU A 212 15.16 -24.16 57.96
N ASN A 213 16.02 -23.16 57.74
CA ASN A 213 17.23 -22.97 58.54
C ASN A 213 16.89 -22.67 60.01
N PHE A 214 15.88 -21.82 60.25
CA PHE A 214 15.39 -21.53 61.60
C PHE A 214 14.78 -22.76 62.27
N PHE A 215 14.01 -23.55 61.52
CA PHE A 215 13.44 -24.81 61.99
C PHE A 215 14.52 -25.82 62.43
N LEU A 216 15.60 -25.97 61.66
CA LEU A 216 16.72 -26.84 62.04
C LEU A 216 17.42 -26.38 63.34
N TYR A 217 17.51 -25.07 63.55
CA TYR A 217 18.05 -24.49 64.78
C TYR A 217 17.17 -24.80 66.01
N ILE A 218 15.85 -24.63 65.88
CA ILE A 218 14.87 -25.02 66.92
C ILE A 218 14.95 -26.52 67.21
N LEU A 219 15.06 -27.34 66.17
CA LEU A 219 15.16 -28.79 66.29
C LEU A 219 16.42 -29.23 67.05
N ALA A 220 17.57 -28.61 66.75
CA ALA A 220 18.82 -28.88 67.47
C ALA A 220 18.71 -28.53 68.96
N SER A 221 18.09 -27.40 69.28
CA SER A 221 17.78 -27.01 70.67
C SER A 221 16.93 -28.05 71.40
N HIS A 222 15.87 -28.53 70.75
CA HIS A 222 15.00 -29.57 71.32
C HIS A 222 15.75 -30.87 71.63
N VAL A 223 16.57 -31.35 70.69
CA VAL A 223 17.35 -32.58 70.86
C VAL A 223 18.37 -32.43 71.99
N LEU A 224 19.15 -31.35 72.01
CA LEU A 224 20.15 -31.10 73.05
C LEU A 224 19.52 -30.96 74.45
N GLY A 225 18.37 -30.29 74.54
CA GLY A 225 17.59 -30.21 75.78
C GLY A 225 17.15 -31.57 76.30
N ALA A 226 16.69 -32.46 75.41
CA ALA A 226 16.29 -33.81 75.80
C ALA A 226 17.47 -34.66 76.29
N PHE A 227 18.66 -34.52 75.68
CA PHE A 227 19.88 -35.15 76.19
C PHE A 227 20.29 -34.59 77.55
N TRP A 228 20.12 -33.29 77.79
CA TRP A 228 20.39 -32.70 79.10
C TRP A 228 19.47 -33.29 80.18
N TYR A 229 18.17 -33.41 79.93
CA TYR A 229 17.24 -34.10 80.84
C TYR A 229 17.69 -35.53 81.13
N PHE A 230 18.00 -36.28 80.07
CA PHE A 230 18.39 -37.68 80.21
C PHE A 230 19.71 -37.86 80.95
N PHE A 231 20.71 -37.01 80.68
CA PHE A 231 21.98 -37.03 81.39
C PHE A 231 21.83 -36.57 82.85
N ALA A 232 20.86 -35.69 83.17
CA ALA A 232 20.54 -35.37 84.56
C ALA A 232 20.06 -36.61 85.34
N VAL A 233 19.18 -37.41 84.73
CA VAL A 233 18.73 -38.71 85.29
C VAL A 233 19.93 -39.64 85.50
N GLN A 234 20.79 -39.81 84.48
CA GLN A 234 21.98 -40.66 84.59
C GLN A 234 22.98 -40.17 85.65
N ARG A 235 23.16 -38.85 85.77
CA ARG A 235 24.08 -38.22 86.72
C ARG A 235 23.62 -38.46 88.15
N LEU A 236 22.33 -38.33 88.41
CA LEU A 236 21.76 -38.61 89.73
C LEU A 236 21.83 -40.10 90.09
N ILE A 237 21.54 -41.00 89.14
CA ILE A 237 21.73 -42.45 89.36
C ILE A 237 23.21 -42.76 89.64
N SER A 238 24.14 -42.11 88.95
CA SER A 238 25.58 -42.29 89.19
C SER A 238 26.01 -41.82 90.58
N CYS A 239 25.35 -40.78 91.11
CA CYS A 239 25.55 -40.37 92.50
C CYS A 239 25.06 -41.46 93.46
N TRP A 240 23.85 -41.99 93.25
CA TRP A 240 23.32 -43.07 94.08
C TRP A 240 24.20 -44.32 94.03
N GLU A 241 24.73 -44.70 92.86
CA GLU A 241 25.72 -45.77 92.72
C GLU A 241 27.03 -45.47 93.46
N HIS A 242 27.46 -44.21 93.50
CA HIS A 242 28.64 -43.80 94.25
C HIS A 242 28.41 -43.94 95.77
N ALA A 243 27.28 -43.42 96.26
CA ALA A 243 26.86 -43.53 97.66
C ALA A 243 26.66 -44.98 98.11
N CYS A 244 26.08 -45.82 97.24
CA CYS A 244 25.84 -47.25 97.45
C CYS A 244 27.12 -48.05 97.75
N ARG A 245 28.29 -47.63 97.26
CA ARG A 245 29.58 -48.31 97.54
C ARG A 245 29.98 -48.26 99.01
N TYR A 246 29.44 -47.31 99.77
CA TYR A 246 29.74 -47.12 101.18
C TYR A 246 28.78 -47.90 102.10
N GLU A 247 27.80 -48.63 101.55
CA GLU A 247 26.78 -49.36 102.31
C GLU A 247 26.89 -50.89 102.10
N ASN A 248 26.78 -51.67 103.18
CA ASN A 248 26.80 -53.13 103.13
C ASN A 248 25.46 -53.67 102.60
N GLY A 249 25.49 -54.46 101.52
CA GLY A 249 24.30 -55.08 100.90
C GLY A 249 23.72 -54.31 99.70
N CYS A 250 24.33 -53.19 99.31
CA CYS A 250 23.93 -52.42 98.13
C CYS A 250 24.67 -52.92 96.87
N GLY A 251 23.96 -53.59 95.95
CA GLY A 251 24.52 -54.07 94.69
C GLY A 251 24.50 -53.01 93.57
N SER A 252 25.30 -53.17 92.52
CA SER A 252 25.21 -52.31 91.32
C SER A 252 23.86 -52.44 90.58
N SER A 253 23.09 -53.49 90.83
CA SER A 253 21.79 -53.76 90.19
C SER A 253 20.59 -53.11 90.88
N THR A 254 20.81 -52.23 91.85
CA THR A 254 19.82 -51.95 92.92
C THR A 254 19.04 -50.65 92.74
N PHE A 255 18.96 -50.03 91.57
CA PHE A 255 18.24 -48.75 91.38
C PHE A 255 17.05 -48.82 90.40
N ASP A 256 16.57 -50.00 90.07
CA ASP A 256 15.28 -50.21 89.38
C ASP A 256 14.13 -50.23 90.39
N CYS A 257 12.98 -49.66 90.05
CA CYS A 257 11.77 -49.70 90.87
C CYS A 257 10.97 -51.02 90.72
N HIS A 258 11.34 -51.94 89.82
CA HIS A 258 10.69 -53.25 89.67
C HIS A 258 11.25 -54.34 90.60
N ASP A 259 12.40 -54.11 91.23
CA ASP A 259 13.02 -55.07 92.14
C ASP A 259 12.58 -54.80 93.59
N HIS A 260 11.54 -55.50 94.04
CA HIS A 260 10.92 -55.30 95.36
C HIS A 260 11.71 -55.92 96.53
N HIS A 261 12.84 -56.58 96.27
CA HIS A 261 13.55 -57.40 97.25
C HIS A 261 14.72 -56.71 97.98
N THR A 262 15.00 -55.43 97.72
CA THR A 262 16.11 -54.70 98.35
C THR A 262 15.64 -53.56 99.25
N LEU A 263 15.86 -53.71 100.57
CA LEU A 263 15.80 -52.62 101.54
C LEU A 263 16.99 -51.67 101.30
N ARG A 264 16.72 -50.38 101.07
CA ARG A 264 17.75 -49.35 100.82
C ARG A 264 17.76 -48.34 101.94
N ASN A 265 18.93 -47.92 102.41
CA ASN A 265 19.02 -46.82 103.36
C ASN A 265 18.94 -45.46 102.63
N ILE A 266 17.70 -45.00 102.44
CA ILE A 266 17.39 -43.74 101.75
C ILE A 266 18.09 -42.54 102.40
N THR A 267 18.33 -42.58 103.71
CA THR A 267 19.02 -41.51 104.46
C THR A 267 20.46 -41.36 103.96
N VAL A 268 21.21 -42.46 103.82
CA VAL A 268 22.60 -42.44 103.32
C VAL A 268 22.68 -41.91 101.89
N LEU A 269 21.72 -42.29 101.04
CA LEU A 269 21.64 -41.78 99.67
C LEU A 269 21.36 -40.27 99.63
N ASN A 270 20.54 -39.73 100.54
CA ASN A 270 20.28 -38.29 100.61
C ASN A 270 21.49 -37.52 101.15
N ASP A 271 22.18 -38.07 102.16
CA ASP A 271 23.32 -37.42 102.80
C ASP A 271 24.55 -37.34 101.86
N LEU A 272 24.80 -38.40 101.09
CA LEU A 272 25.92 -38.47 100.13
C LEU A 272 25.59 -37.87 98.76
N CYS A 273 24.31 -37.72 98.42
CA CYS A 273 23.84 -37.06 97.19
C CYS A 273 22.91 -35.86 97.48
N PRO A 274 23.39 -34.82 98.18
CA PRO A 274 22.54 -33.69 98.55
C PRO A 274 22.28 -32.77 97.35
N ILE A 275 21.00 -32.63 96.98
CA ILE A 275 20.55 -31.75 95.88
C ILE A 275 20.17 -30.36 96.41
N ASN A 276 19.66 -30.27 97.64
CA ASN A 276 19.22 -29.03 98.26
C ASN A 276 19.35 -29.06 99.81
N PRO A 277 20.27 -28.30 100.43
CA PRO A 277 21.31 -27.49 99.79
C PRO A 277 22.36 -28.39 99.11
N GLN A 278 22.91 -27.95 97.98
CA GLN A 278 23.94 -28.74 97.28
C GLN A 278 25.27 -28.69 98.04
N ASN A 279 25.98 -29.82 98.08
CA ASN A 279 27.39 -29.87 98.51
C ASN A 279 28.28 -30.48 97.41
N SER A 280 28.99 -29.64 96.66
CA SER A 280 29.87 -30.05 95.55
C SER A 280 31.10 -30.85 96.01
N THR A 281 31.47 -30.79 97.30
CA THR A 281 32.56 -31.59 97.85
C THR A 281 32.22 -33.08 97.97
N LEU A 282 30.92 -33.41 98.13
CA LEU A 282 30.42 -34.79 98.19
C LEU A 282 30.12 -35.31 96.80
N PHE A 283 29.34 -34.55 96.02
CA PHE A 283 29.09 -34.86 94.62
C PHE A 283 28.69 -33.62 93.84
N ASP A 284 29.43 -33.32 92.77
CA ASP A 284 29.13 -32.17 91.92
C ASP A 284 28.19 -32.55 90.77
N PHE A 285 27.01 -31.93 90.74
CA PHE A 285 25.99 -32.13 89.71
C PHE A 285 26.17 -31.20 88.49
N GLY A 286 27.03 -30.18 88.58
CA GLY A 286 27.35 -29.28 87.48
C GLY A 286 26.12 -28.71 86.75
N ILE A 287 26.11 -28.79 85.41
CA ILE A 287 25.04 -28.24 84.56
C ILE A 287 23.66 -28.86 84.80
N TYR A 288 23.58 -30.00 85.50
CA TYR A 288 22.32 -30.72 85.76
C TYR A 288 21.64 -30.28 87.06
N LEU A 289 22.32 -29.48 87.91
CA LEU A 289 21.80 -29.09 89.21
C LEU A 289 20.41 -28.43 89.14
N ASN A 290 20.21 -27.52 88.19
CA ASN A 290 18.98 -26.74 88.09
C ASN A 290 17.74 -27.63 87.88
N ILE A 291 17.82 -28.63 86.99
CA ILE A 291 16.70 -29.55 86.76
C ILE A 291 16.49 -30.53 87.94
N LEU A 292 17.56 -30.87 88.66
CA LEU A 292 17.46 -31.69 89.86
C LEU A 292 16.72 -30.95 90.99
N GLN A 293 16.98 -29.65 91.15
CA GLN A 293 16.33 -28.80 92.15
C GLN A 293 14.87 -28.46 91.80
N SER A 294 14.54 -28.35 90.51
CA SER A 294 13.18 -28.00 90.07
C SER A 294 12.16 -29.13 90.27
N GLY A 295 12.62 -30.34 90.58
CA GLY A 295 11.76 -31.51 90.80
C GLY A 295 11.13 -32.10 89.54
N VAL A 296 11.51 -31.61 88.36
CA VAL A 296 10.94 -32.05 87.06
C VAL A 296 11.24 -33.52 86.75
N LEU A 297 12.34 -34.08 87.29
CA LEU A 297 12.69 -35.50 87.12
C LEU A 297 11.72 -36.47 87.83
N TRP A 298 10.94 -35.97 88.80
CA TRP A 298 9.98 -36.75 89.60
C TRP A 298 8.57 -36.71 89.01
N SER A 299 8.31 -35.78 88.08
CA SER A 299 6.97 -35.55 87.52
C SER A 299 6.65 -36.52 86.38
N THR A 300 5.37 -36.84 86.20
CA THR A 300 4.83 -37.49 84.98
C THR A 300 4.37 -36.47 83.92
N ASN A 301 4.41 -35.17 84.24
CA ASN A 301 3.95 -34.11 83.33
C ASN A 301 4.95 -33.88 82.19
N TYR A 302 4.68 -34.51 81.03
CA TYR A 302 5.53 -34.37 79.84
C TYR A 302 5.70 -32.92 79.36
N PRO A 303 4.65 -32.10 79.20
CA PRO A 303 4.81 -30.70 78.82
C PRO A 303 5.79 -29.93 79.70
N LEU A 304 5.77 -30.17 81.01
CA LEU A 304 6.70 -29.54 81.95
C LEU A 304 8.16 -30.01 81.72
N LYS A 305 8.37 -31.31 81.50
CA LYS A 305 9.70 -31.87 81.15
C LYS A 305 10.24 -31.26 79.85
N TYR A 306 9.39 -31.21 78.82
CA TYR A 306 9.72 -30.69 77.50
C TYR A 306 10.08 -29.21 77.55
N LEU A 307 9.23 -28.35 78.13
CA LEU A 307 9.42 -26.90 78.09
C LEU A 307 10.68 -26.46 78.84
N ASN A 308 10.95 -27.04 80.02
CA ASN A 308 12.17 -26.73 80.78
C ASN A 308 13.43 -27.12 80.01
N SER A 309 13.42 -28.32 79.42
CA SER A 309 14.55 -28.87 78.69
C SER A 309 14.77 -28.16 77.35
N PHE A 310 13.71 -27.86 76.61
CA PHE A 310 13.75 -27.05 75.38
C PHE A 310 14.27 -25.65 75.64
N CYS A 311 13.79 -24.98 76.71
CA CYS A 311 14.26 -23.65 77.09
C CYS A 311 15.75 -23.65 77.43
N TRP A 312 16.20 -24.64 78.21
CA TRP A 312 17.62 -24.82 78.51
C TRP A 312 18.46 -25.05 77.24
N GLY A 313 17.99 -25.91 76.33
CA GLY A 313 18.66 -26.15 75.05
C GLY A 313 18.77 -24.89 74.20
N LEU A 314 17.68 -24.12 74.09
CA LEU A 314 17.61 -22.92 73.25
C LEU A 314 18.53 -21.82 73.77
N ARG A 315 18.55 -21.64 75.09
CA ARG A 315 19.39 -20.65 75.78
C ARG A 315 20.88 -20.91 75.56
N ASN A 316 21.30 -22.17 75.59
CA ASN A 316 22.71 -22.51 75.45
C ASN A 316 23.15 -22.62 73.99
N LEU A 317 22.25 -23.00 73.07
CA LEU A 317 22.55 -23.02 71.64
C LEU A 317 22.73 -21.59 71.08
N SER A 318 22.02 -20.60 71.65
CA SER A 318 22.13 -19.20 71.19
C SER A 318 23.45 -18.54 71.55
N SER A 319 24.23 -19.11 72.47
CA SER A 319 25.51 -18.60 72.98
C SER A 319 25.46 -17.20 73.62
N LEU A 320 24.40 -16.40 73.39
CA LEU A 320 24.19 -15.05 73.92
C LEU A 320 23.70 -15.04 75.38
N ALA A 321 23.08 -16.14 75.83
CA ALA A 321 22.49 -16.27 77.16
C ALA A 321 22.97 -17.54 77.91
N SER A 322 24.07 -18.15 77.46
CA SER A 322 24.60 -19.37 78.06
C SER A 322 25.32 -19.10 79.38
N ASN A 323 25.08 -19.96 80.37
CA ASN A 323 25.73 -19.91 81.67
C ASN A 323 26.19 -21.33 82.10
N LEU A 324 26.83 -22.05 81.17
CA LEU A 324 27.27 -23.43 81.37
C LEU A 324 28.49 -23.47 82.30
N GLN A 325 28.33 -24.14 83.45
CA GLN A 325 29.40 -24.42 84.38
C GLN A 325 29.45 -25.93 84.64
N PRO A 326 30.31 -26.69 83.94
CA PRO A 326 30.38 -28.13 84.11
C PRO A 326 31.11 -28.53 85.39
N SER A 327 30.79 -29.71 85.92
CA SER A 327 31.63 -30.38 86.92
C SER A 327 32.93 -30.92 86.30
N PHE A 328 33.82 -31.48 87.13
CA PHE A 328 35.04 -32.17 86.67
C PHE A 328 34.78 -33.49 85.92
N ASN A 329 33.53 -33.83 85.63
CA ASN A 329 33.18 -35.02 84.85
C ASN A 329 33.57 -34.84 83.37
N THR A 330 34.45 -35.72 82.86
CA THR A 330 34.92 -35.72 81.48
C THR A 330 33.78 -35.66 80.45
N TRP A 331 32.69 -36.41 80.65
CA TRP A 331 31.59 -36.46 79.68
C TRP A 331 30.73 -35.21 79.68
N GLU A 332 30.60 -34.56 80.84
CA GLU A 332 29.89 -33.30 80.97
C GLU A 332 30.67 -32.17 80.28
N ILE A 333 32.00 -32.15 80.48
CA ILE A 333 32.90 -31.19 79.80
C ILE A 333 32.82 -31.37 78.28
N LEU A 334 32.87 -32.61 77.77
CA LEU A 334 32.73 -32.89 76.34
C LEU A 334 31.36 -32.47 75.80
N PHE A 335 30.28 -32.68 76.56
CA PHE A 335 28.94 -32.26 76.17
C PHE A 335 28.78 -30.74 76.14
N VAL A 336 29.33 -30.03 77.13
CA VAL A 336 29.35 -28.55 77.15
C VAL A 336 30.16 -28.00 75.98
N ALA A 337 31.37 -28.51 75.75
CA ALA A 337 32.20 -28.10 74.62
C ALA A 337 31.49 -28.34 73.27
N PHE A 338 30.82 -29.48 73.12
CA PHE A 338 30.02 -29.80 71.94
C PHE A 338 28.86 -28.83 71.72
N ILE A 339 28.09 -28.49 72.77
CA ILE A 339 26.99 -27.51 72.68
C ILE A 339 27.52 -26.14 72.29
N SER A 340 28.63 -25.70 72.88
CA SER A 340 29.21 -24.38 72.57
C SER A 340 29.69 -24.29 71.11
N ILE A 341 30.39 -25.31 70.60
CA ILE A 341 30.88 -25.33 69.20
C ILE A 341 29.70 -25.37 68.22
N ILE A 342 28.73 -26.27 68.45
CA ILE A 342 27.57 -26.40 67.56
C ILE A 342 26.67 -25.17 67.63
N GLY A 343 26.46 -24.60 68.81
CA GLY A 343 25.72 -23.36 69.00
C GLY A 343 26.31 -22.22 68.18
N LEU A 344 27.61 -21.99 68.29
CA LEU A 344 28.30 -20.96 67.51
C LEU A 344 28.17 -21.20 66.00
N LEU A 345 28.44 -22.42 65.52
CA LEU A 345 28.38 -22.75 64.10
C LEU A 345 26.95 -22.59 63.53
N LEU A 346 25.93 -23.10 64.23
CA LEU A 346 24.55 -23.00 63.79
C LEU A 346 24.03 -21.56 63.83
N PHE A 347 24.44 -20.77 64.84
CA PHE A 347 24.05 -19.37 64.96
C PHE A 347 24.65 -18.49 63.86
N VAL A 348 25.95 -18.62 63.59
CA VAL A 348 26.62 -17.93 62.47
C VAL A 348 26.02 -18.35 61.13
N TYR A 349 25.77 -19.65 60.94
CA TYR A 349 25.12 -20.18 59.75
C TYR A 349 23.71 -19.62 59.55
N LEU A 350 22.92 -19.46 60.62
CA LEU A 350 21.58 -18.88 60.55
C LEU A 350 21.63 -17.40 60.12
N ILE A 351 22.48 -16.60 60.77
CA ILE A 351 22.63 -15.16 60.46
C ILE A 351 23.12 -14.95 59.03
N GLY A 352 24.19 -15.64 58.61
CA GLY A 352 24.76 -15.46 57.28
C GLY A 352 23.78 -15.79 56.15
N ASN A 353 22.97 -16.84 56.34
CA ASN A 353 21.91 -17.17 55.37
C ASN A 353 20.78 -16.14 55.37
N LEU A 354 20.33 -15.67 56.54
CA LEU A 354 19.27 -14.66 56.63
C LEU A 354 19.68 -13.37 55.89
N GLN A 355 20.90 -12.89 56.12
CA GLN A 355 21.44 -11.70 55.47
C GLN A 355 21.49 -11.86 53.94
N THR A 356 21.97 -13.01 53.46
CA THR A 356 22.01 -13.34 52.03
C THR A 356 20.62 -13.32 51.40
N TYR A 357 19.61 -13.89 52.08
CA TYR A 357 18.24 -13.93 51.56
C TYR A 357 17.60 -12.54 51.47
N VAL A 358 17.84 -11.68 52.47
CA VAL A 358 17.33 -10.30 52.47
C VAL A 358 17.96 -9.48 51.34
N GLN A 359 19.28 -9.61 51.12
CA GLN A 359 19.98 -8.92 50.03
C GLN A 359 19.44 -9.34 48.66
N LEU A 360 19.29 -10.65 48.43
CA LEU A 360 18.76 -11.19 47.17
C LEU A 360 17.31 -10.75 46.89
N ASP A 361 16.46 -10.68 47.91
CA ASP A 361 15.07 -10.23 47.73
C ASP A 361 15.02 -8.72 47.43
N THR A 362 15.90 -7.93 48.07
CA THR A 362 16.06 -6.50 47.78
C THR A 362 16.49 -6.27 46.32
N GLU A 363 17.53 -6.97 45.86
CA GLU A 363 17.99 -6.92 44.46
C GLU A 363 16.88 -7.35 43.47
N ARG A 364 16.14 -8.41 43.81
CA ARG A 364 15.02 -8.88 43.00
C ARG A 364 13.92 -7.83 42.89
N LEU A 365 13.52 -7.21 44.01
CA LEU A 365 12.50 -6.17 44.03
C LEU A 365 12.95 -4.92 43.26
N GLU A 366 14.21 -4.50 43.44
CA GLU A 366 14.77 -3.36 42.71
C GLU A 366 14.85 -3.64 41.20
N SER A 367 15.32 -4.82 40.79
CA SER A 367 15.36 -5.21 39.38
C SER A 367 13.96 -5.24 38.77
N HIS A 368 12.96 -5.71 39.51
CA HIS A 368 11.56 -5.70 39.09
C HIS A 368 11.01 -4.27 38.97
N ARG A 369 11.31 -3.41 39.95
CA ARG A 369 10.95 -1.98 39.91
C ARG A 369 11.62 -1.25 38.75
N ARG A 370 12.90 -1.53 38.44
CA ARG A 370 13.60 -0.98 37.27
C ARG A 370 12.95 -1.43 35.97
N LYS A 371 12.64 -2.74 35.83
CA LYS A 371 11.93 -3.28 34.66
C LYS A 371 10.58 -2.60 34.45
N MET A 372 9.76 -2.45 35.51
CA MET A 372 8.49 -1.75 35.42
C MET A 372 8.65 -0.26 35.03
N LYS A 373 9.67 0.43 35.57
CA LYS A 373 9.96 1.82 35.17
C LYS A 373 10.36 1.93 33.70
N ILE A 374 11.20 1.03 33.18
CA ILE A 374 11.58 0.97 31.77
C ILE A 374 10.34 0.70 30.91
N GLU A 375 9.50 -0.28 31.27
CA GLU A 375 8.26 -0.56 30.54
C GLU A 375 7.30 0.63 30.50
N MET A 376 7.15 1.35 31.62
CA MET A 376 6.31 2.54 31.67
C MET A 376 6.87 3.67 30.79
N LYS A 377 8.18 3.92 30.83
CA LYS A 377 8.83 4.91 29.95
C LYS A 377 8.77 4.50 28.47
N MET A 378 8.94 3.22 28.16
CA MET A 378 8.79 2.66 26.81
C MET A 378 7.40 2.97 26.24
N LYS A 379 6.32 2.89 27.03
CA LYS A 379 4.97 3.25 26.55
C LYS A 379 4.89 4.73 26.15
N VAL A 380 5.39 5.63 27.00
CA VAL A 380 5.37 7.08 26.74
C VAL A 380 6.25 7.42 25.53
N LYS A 381 7.50 6.93 25.52
CA LYS A 381 8.44 7.18 24.43
C LYS A 381 8.01 6.53 23.12
N GLY A 382 7.33 5.38 23.17
CA GLY A 382 6.73 4.74 22.01
C GLY A 382 5.65 5.59 21.33
N GLN A 383 4.81 6.27 22.11
CA GLN A 383 3.83 7.22 21.57
C GLN A 383 4.50 8.43 20.93
N GLU A 384 5.60 8.92 21.52
CA GLU A 384 6.40 10.02 20.98
C GLU A 384 7.05 9.63 19.63
N VAL A 385 7.65 8.44 19.56
CA VAL A 385 8.22 7.87 18.31
C VAL A 385 7.13 7.73 17.25
N GLU A 386 6.01 7.10 17.59
CA GLU A 386 4.91 6.86 16.66
C GLU A 386 4.34 8.17 16.10
N SER A 387 4.11 9.17 16.96
CA SER A 387 3.65 10.49 16.55
C SER A 387 4.62 11.16 15.58
N TRP A 388 5.92 11.09 15.87
CA TRP A 388 6.96 11.67 15.02
C TRP A 388 7.03 10.98 13.65
N LEU A 389 7.01 9.65 13.61
CA LEU A 389 7.03 8.88 12.35
C LEU A 389 5.80 9.20 11.48
N SER A 390 4.62 9.21 12.10
CA SER A 390 3.34 9.50 11.44
C SER A 390 3.34 10.88 10.79
N LYS A 391 3.78 11.90 11.54
CA LYS A 391 3.83 13.29 11.06
C LYS A 391 4.82 13.48 9.90
N ASN A 392 5.89 12.68 9.87
CA ASN A 392 6.92 12.75 8.83
C ASN A 392 6.66 11.78 7.66
N GLY A 393 5.54 11.05 7.66
CA GLY A 393 5.20 10.10 6.58
C GLY A 393 6.14 8.91 6.49
N ILE A 394 6.72 8.50 7.63
CA ILE A 394 7.63 7.36 7.72
C ILE A 394 6.83 6.11 8.14
N PRO A 395 6.98 4.97 7.42
CA PRO A 395 6.27 3.73 7.75
C PRO A 395 6.54 3.21 9.16
N LEU A 396 5.53 2.60 9.78
CA LEU A 396 5.56 2.14 11.17
C LEU A 396 6.36 0.86 11.37
N HIS A 397 6.64 0.08 10.31
CA HIS A 397 7.49 -1.11 10.46
C HIS A 397 8.89 -0.80 11.04
N ASN A 398 9.39 0.44 10.89
CA ASN A 398 10.64 0.91 11.49
C ASN A 398 10.55 1.09 13.02
N MET A 399 9.33 1.20 13.58
CA MET A 399 9.09 1.41 15.00
C MET A 399 9.75 0.32 15.85
N ARG A 400 9.75 -0.94 15.40
CA ARG A 400 10.37 -2.04 16.14
C ARG A 400 11.87 -1.80 16.36
N VAL A 401 12.58 -1.38 15.32
CA VAL A 401 14.03 -1.15 15.35
C VAL A 401 14.35 0.09 16.19
N ILE A 402 13.59 1.16 16.02
CA ILE A 402 13.75 2.40 16.80
C ILE A 402 13.47 2.13 18.28
N MET A 403 12.41 1.41 18.60
CA MET A 403 12.04 1.08 19.98
C MET A 403 13.06 0.18 20.66
N GLU A 404 13.73 -0.70 19.90
CA GLU A 404 14.85 -1.48 20.44
C GLU A 404 16.04 -0.58 20.79
N LYS A 405 16.37 0.40 19.94
CA LYS A 405 17.42 1.39 20.24
C LYS A 405 17.06 2.28 21.44
N VAL A 406 15.83 2.79 21.48
CA VAL A 406 15.27 3.55 22.61
C VAL A 406 15.32 2.74 23.90
N ARG A 407 15.04 1.43 23.84
CA ARG A 407 15.13 0.54 25.00
C ARG A 407 16.57 0.43 25.50
N GLN A 408 17.54 0.25 24.60
CA GLN A 408 18.96 0.17 24.97
C GLN A 408 19.44 1.46 25.64
N GLU A 409 19.11 2.61 25.07
CA GLU A 409 19.52 3.91 25.66
C GLU A 409 18.82 4.17 26.99
N LEU A 410 17.57 3.74 27.18
CA LEU A 410 16.84 3.85 28.45
C LEU A 410 17.46 3.01 29.58
N GLU A 411 18.31 2.03 29.27
CA GLU A 411 19.05 1.27 30.29
C GLU A 411 20.19 2.11 30.91
N GLU A 412 20.72 3.08 30.16
CA GLU A 412 21.85 3.94 30.58
C GLU A 412 21.41 5.35 30.99
N ASN A 413 20.55 5.99 30.18
CA ASN A 413 20.06 7.34 30.39
C ASN A 413 18.51 7.38 30.39
N TRP A 414 17.93 7.90 31.46
CA TRP A 414 16.48 8.01 31.58
C TRP A 414 15.90 9.19 30.79
N ASP A 415 16.68 10.20 30.44
CA ASP A 415 16.22 11.40 29.74
C ASP A 415 16.79 11.44 28.32
N ILE A 416 16.11 10.71 27.44
CA ILE A 416 16.50 10.55 26.03
C ILE A 416 15.62 11.42 25.12
N ASP A 417 16.28 12.05 24.14
CA ASP A 417 15.62 12.74 23.03
C ASP A 417 15.27 11.71 21.95
N VAL A 418 13.97 11.47 21.77
CA VAL A 418 13.44 10.52 20.80
C VAL A 418 13.87 10.86 19.38
N VAL A 419 14.01 12.15 19.05
CA VAL A 419 14.39 12.58 17.70
C VAL A 419 15.84 12.17 17.40
N GLN A 420 16.75 12.30 18.37
CA GLN A 420 18.12 11.85 18.20
C GLN A 420 18.20 10.34 17.97
N GLU A 421 17.39 9.55 18.69
CA GLU A 421 17.36 8.09 18.50
C GLU A 421 16.76 7.68 17.16
N ILE A 422 15.76 8.42 16.66
CA ILE A 422 15.24 8.16 15.32
C ILE A 422 16.29 8.49 14.26
N LEU A 423 17.04 9.59 14.42
CA LEU A 423 18.10 9.99 13.50
C LEU A 423 19.32 9.07 13.54
N SER A 424 19.57 8.38 14.67
CA SER A 424 20.65 7.40 14.79
C SER A 424 20.33 6.10 14.04
N VAL A 425 19.04 5.74 13.93
CA VAL A 425 18.57 4.54 13.22
C VAL A 425 18.26 4.81 11.74
N LEU A 426 17.60 5.92 11.44
CA LEU A 426 17.15 6.26 10.10
C LEU A 426 18.06 7.29 9.45
N THR A 427 18.57 6.97 8.26
CA THR A 427 19.43 7.91 7.54
C THR A 427 18.67 9.19 7.14
N PRO A 428 19.32 10.37 7.19
CA PRO A 428 18.69 11.62 6.74
C PRO A 428 18.17 11.56 5.31
N LYS A 429 18.83 10.78 4.44
CA LYS A 429 18.40 10.55 3.05
C LYS A 429 17.07 9.79 2.99
N TYR A 430 16.90 8.75 3.80
CA TYR A 430 15.67 7.99 3.90
C TYR A 430 14.52 8.87 4.44
N ILE A 431 14.75 9.57 5.56
CA ILE A 431 13.76 10.50 6.15
C ILE A 431 13.31 11.52 5.10
N LYS A 432 14.28 12.18 4.43
CA LYS A 432 13.99 13.17 3.39
C LYS A 432 13.12 12.59 2.28
N SER A 433 13.39 11.36 1.85
CA SER A 433 12.60 10.69 0.79
C SER A 433 11.15 10.37 1.18
N CYS A 434 10.89 10.19 2.48
CA CYS A 434 9.57 9.86 3.02
C CYS A 434 8.72 11.11 3.35
N THR A 435 9.35 12.28 3.48
CA THR A 435 8.66 13.53 3.85
C THR A 435 7.45 13.81 2.95
N PRO A 436 6.35 14.36 3.50
CA PRO A 436 5.14 14.60 2.71
C PRO A 436 5.41 15.52 1.53
N PHE A 437 6.26 16.54 1.70
CA PHE A 437 6.75 17.39 0.61
C PHE A 437 7.36 16.60 -0.56
N ARG A 438 8.26 15.64 -0.30
CA ARG A 438 8.86 14.83 -1.37
C ARG A 438 7.88 13.86 -2.01
N ARG A 439 6.87 13.38 -1.25
CA ARG A 439 5.79 12.56 -1.82
C ARG A 439 4.90 13.37 -2.74
N LEU A 440 4.55 14.60 -2.36
CA LEU A 440 3.80 15.53 -3.22
C LEU A 440 4.55 15.82 -4.53
N GLN A 441 5.88 16.01 -4.49
CA GLN A 441 6.70 16.18 -5.71
C GLN A 441 6.67 14.98 -6.68
N LYS A 442 6.29 13.78 -6.22
CA LYS A 442 6.17 12.59 -7.07
C LYS A 442 4.81 12.49 -7.76
N VAL A 443 3.80 13.19 -7.27
CA VAL A 443 2.46 13.18 -7.87
C VAL A 443 2.54 13.86 -9.24
N PRO A 444 2.11 13.20 -10.33
CA PRO A 444 2.23 13.76 -11.68
C PRO A 444 1.64 15.17 -11.84
N LEU A 445 0.49 15.42 -11.17
CA LEU A 445 -0.17 16.73 -11.16
C LEU A 445 0.62 17.79 -10.38
N LEU A 446 1.36 17.41 -9.33
CA LEU A 446 2.04 18.37 -8.44
C LEU A 446 3.56 18.46 -8.67
N LYS A 447 4.12 17.64 -9.56
CA LYS A 447 5.57 17.54 -9.81
C LYS A 447 6.23 18.88 -10.15
N ASP A 448 5.54 19.71 -10.93
CA ASP A 448 6.05 20.98 -11.45
C ASP A 448 5.51 22.20 -10.66
N MET A 449 4.84 21.97 -9.53
CA MET A 449 4.32 23.03 -8.68
C MET A 449 5.42 23.75 -7.91
N ASP A 450 5.20 25.03 -7.63
CA ASP A 450 6.09 25.84 -6.81
C ASP A 450 6.33 25.19 -5.42
N GLU A 451 7.58 25.19 -4.97
CA GLU A 451 7.95 24.54 -3.70
C GLU A 451 7.24 25.18 -2.49
N GLY A 452 6.92 26.47 -2.54
CA GLY A 452 6.16 27.15 -1.49
C GLY A 452 4.74 26.59 -1.37
N VAL A 453 4.07 26.37 -2.50
CA VAL A 453 2.74 25.76 -2.56
C VAL A 453 2.75 24.33 -2.03
N LEU A 454 3.73 23.53 -2.48
CA LEU A 454 3.89 22.14 -2.01
C LEU A 454 4.16 22.06 -0.51
N ARG A 455 4.92 23.00 0.04
CA ARG A 455 5.20 23.08 1.48
C ARG A 455 3.95 23.42 2.27
N GLU A 456 3.16 24.37 1.79
CA GLU A 456 1.90 24.72 2.45
C GLU A 456 0.89 23.56 2.45
N ILE A 457 0.76 22.84 1.32
CA ILE A 457 -0.03 21.60 1.25
C ILE A 457 0.53 20.55 2.23
N SER A 458 1.85 20.39 2.27
CA SER A 458 2.53 19.45 3.17
C SER A 458 2.25 19.74 4.65
N GLU A 459 2.12 21.01 5.04
CA GLU A 459 1.83 21.43 6.41
C GLU A 459 0.37 21.20 6.81
N LYS A 460 -0.54 21.15 5.83
CA LYS A 460 -1.97 20.89 6.02
C LYS A 460 -2.32 19.39 6.05
N LEU A 461 -1.42 18.51 5.58
CA LEU A 461 -1.60 17.06 5.66
C LEU A 461 -1.64 16.60 7.12
N LYS A 462 -2.67 15.85 7.49
CA LYS A 462 -2.89 15.32 8.84
C LYS A 462 -2.78 13.80 8.84
N PRO A 463 -2.02 13.20 9.78
CA PRO A 463 -1.99 11.75 9.92
C PRO A 463 -3.35 11.23 10.42
N LYS A 464 -3.86 10.19 9.77
CA LYS A 464 -5.03 9.41 10.18
C LYS A 464 -4.70 7.91 10.17
N LYS A 465 -5.36 7.16 11.06
CA LYS A 465 -5.29 5.69 11.12
C LYS A 465 -6.67 5.12 10.82
N TYR A 466 -6.69 4.00 10.10
CA TYR A 466 -7.90 3.26 9.76
C TYR A 466 -7.69 1.80 10.11
N THR A 467 -8.69 1.18 10.74
CA THR A 467 -8.65 -0.24 11.10
C THR A 467 -9.09 -1.11 9.91
N PRO A 468 -8.76 -2.41 9.89
CA PRO A 468 -9.20 -3.33 8.84
C PRO A 468 -10.71 -3.26 8.62
N GLU A 469 -11.15 -3.41 7.37
CA GLU A 469 -12.54 -3.34 6.92
C GLU A 469 -13.22 -1.97 7.08
N GLN A 470 -12.53 -0.96 7.62
CA GLN A 470 -13.09 0.38 7.73
C GLN A 470 -13.24 1.02 6.35
N ILE A 471 -14.45 1.49 6.04
CA ILE A 471 -14.70 2.30 4.85
C ILE A 471 -14.09 3.69 5.08
N ILE A 472 -13.10 4.02 4.26
CA ILE A 472 -12.42 5.31 4.28
C ILE A 472 -13.22 6.32 3.47
N ILE A 473 -13.64 5.93 2.27
CA ILE A 473 -14.44 6.75 1.35
C ILE A 473 -15.61 5.90 0.86
N LYS A 474 -16.82 6.47 0.90
CA LYS A 474 -18.06 5.76 0.56
C LYS A 474 -18.48 6.08 -0.88
N LYS A 475 -19.00 5.05 -1.57
CA LYS A 475 -19.62 5.16 -2.89
C LYS A 475 -20.78 6.17 -2.86
N ASP A 476 -20.97 6.87 -3.97
CA ASP A 476 -22.06 7.82 -4.23
C ASP A 476 -22.02 9.08 -3.34
N GLN A 477 -20.87 9.36 -2.71
CA GLN A 477 -20.61 10.61 -2.00
C GLN A 477 -19.67 11.52 -2.83
N THR A 478 -19.60 12.79 -2.48
CA THR A 478 -18.60 13.70 -3.04
C THR A 478 -17.23 13.39 -2.44
N LEU A 479 -16.17 13.44 -3.26
CA LEU A 479 -14.81 13.26 -2.76
C LEU A 479 -14.42 14.43 -1.84
N GLU A 480 -14.28 14.16 -0.54
CA GLU A 480 -13.97 15.19 0.47
C GLU A 480 -12.51 15.16 0.94
N MET A 481 -11.71 14.18 0.55
CA MET A 481 -10.32 14.07 1.00
C MET A 481 -9.42 13.30 0.03
N MET A 482 -8.15 13.69 0.01
CA MET A 482 -7.06 12.99 -0.66
C MET A 482 -6.19 12.30 0.39
N LEU A 483 -5.77 11.07 0.12
CA LEU A 483 -5.04 10.23 1.07
C LEU A 483 -3.72 9.70 0.47
N PHE A 484 -2.62 9.97 1.15
CA PHE A 484 -1.32 9.37 0.90
C PHE A 484 -1.11 8.19 1.84
N ILE A 485 -0.96 6.99 1.28
CA ILE A 485 -0.76 5.79 2.09
C ILE A 485 0.70 5.75 2.56
N VAL A 486 0.89 5.87 3.86
CA VAL A 486 2.20 5.79 4.51
C VAL A 486 2.55 4.33 4.78
N ASP A 487 1.60 3.57 5.30
CA ASP A 487 1.73 2.16 5.64
C ASP A 487 0.36 1.45 5.53
N GLY A 488 0.39 0.15 5.29
CA GLY A 488 -0.80 -0.66 5.03
C GLY A 488 -1.28 -0.64 3.57
N ARG A 489 -2.46 -1.23 3.33
CA ARG A 489 -3.08 -1.40 2.02
C ARG A 489 -4.56 -1.05 2.06
N VAL A 490 -5.02 -0.42 0.99
CA VAL A 490 -6.44 -0.11 0.74
C VAL A 490 -6.91 -0.80 -0.53
N THR A 491 -8.18 -1.17 -0.56
CA THR A 491 -8.87 -1.63 -1.75
C THR A 491 -9.78 -0.51 -2.25
N ILE A 492 -9.75 -0.27 -3.56
CA ILE A 492 -10.71 0.54 -4.30
C ILE A 492 -11.67 -0.41 -5.00
N GLU A 493 -12.96 -0.30 -4.67
CA GLU A 493 -14.05 -1.10 -5.23
C GLU A 493 -14.84 -0.24 -6.23
N LYS A 494 -14.84 -0.64 -7.50
CA LYS A 494 -15.71 -0.14 -8.58
C LYS A 494 -16.67 -1.25 -9.01
N GLU A 495 -17.81 -0.89 -9.61
CA GLU A 495 -18.86 -1.84 -10.01
C GLU A 495 -18.36 -3.10 -10.73
N ASN A 496 -17.29 -3.01 -11.55
CA ASN A 496 -16.73 -4.13 -12.29
C ASN A 496 -15.21 -4.32 -12.10
N SER A 497 -14.56 -3.63 -11.15
CA SER A 497 -13.10 -3.74 -10.96
C SER A 497 -12.65 -3.48 -9.53
N GLN A 498 -11.64 -4.22 -9.08
CA GLN A 498 -11.03 -4.05 -7.76
C GLN A 498 -9.54 -3.72 -7.94
N LEU A 499 -9.08 -2.60 -7.39
CA LEU A 499 -7.68 -2.17 -7.40
C LEU A 499 -7.17 -2.08 -5.97
N GLN A 500 -5.95 -2.57 -5.72
CA GLN A 500 -5.30 -2.41 -4.41
C GLN A 500 -4.19 -1.38 -4.51
N LEU A 501 -4.16 -0.47 -3.53
CA LEU A 501 -3.08 0.49 -3.34
C LEU A 501 -2.36 0.19 -2.02
N GLY A 502 -1.05 0.41 -1.99
CA GLY A 502 -0.19 0.14 -0.84
C GLY A 502 0.63 1.35 -0.41
N ALA A 503 1.57 1.10 0.49
CA ALA A 503 2.47 2.12 1.00
C ALA A 503 3.24 2.83 -0.14
N GLY A 504 3.09 4.16 -0.22
CA GLY A 504 3.67 4.96 -1.30
C GLY A 504 2.63 5.53 -2.27
N ASP A 505 1.47 4.90 -2.37
CA ASP A 505 0.43 5.27 -3.33
C ASP A 505 -0.45 6.43 -2.82
N LEU A 506 -1.09 7.10 -3.77
CA LEU A 506 -2.01 8.21 -3.56
C LEU A 506 -3.40 7.82 -4.07
N TYR A 507 -4.43 8.18 -3.32
CA TYR A 507 -5.81 8.15 -3.80
C TYR A 507 -6.49 9.51 -3.60
N GLY A 508 -7.41 9.85 -4.51
CA GLY A 508 -8.17 11.08 -4.46
C GLY A 508 -7.45 12.28 -5.06
N GLU A 509 -6.54 12.06 -6.02
CA GLU A 509 -5.85 13.15 -6.73
C GLU A 509 -6.82 14.04 -7.51
N GLU A 510 -8.01 13.53 -7.84
CA GLU A 510 -9.13 14.26 -8.45
C GLU A 510 -9.57 15.44 -7.58
N LEU A 511 -9.32 15.37 -6.26
CA LEU A 511 -9.61 16.47 -5.36
C LEU A 511 -8.81 17.73 -5.74
N LEU A 512 -7.60 17.62 -6.29
CA LEU A 512 -6.77 18.76 -6.71
C LEU A 512 -7.39 19.56 -7.87
N VAL A 513 -8.22 18.92 -8.68
CA VAL A 513 -8.87 19.53 -9.85
C VAL A 513 -10.38 19.73 -9.65
N SER A 514 -10.88 19.43 -8.46
CA SER A 514 -12.30 19.55 -8.11
C SER A 514 -12.75 21.00 -7.92
N PRO A 515 -13.98 21.37 -8.31
CA PRO A 515 -14.55 22.70 -8.06
C PRO A 515 -14.86 22.97 -6.57
N LEU A 516 -14.87 21.92 -5.73
CA LEU A 516 -15.27 21.91 -4.32
C LEU A 516 -14.63 23.00 -3.44
N TRP A 517 -13.45 23.50 -3.82
CA TRP A 517 -12.67 24.44 -3.02
C TRP A 517 -12.96 25.92 -3.29
N THR A 518 -13.75 26.25 -4.32
CA THR A 518 -13.87 27.63 -4.83
C THR A 518 -15.29 28.17 -5.03
N SER A 519 -16.32 27.33 -5.22
CA SER A 519 -17.73 27.74 -5.34
C SER A 519 -18.64 26.49 -5.35
N SER A 520 -19.76 26.56 -4.63
CA SER A 520 -20.67 25.44 -4.28
C SER A 520 -21.59 24.99 -5.41
N GLY A 521 -21.80 23.67 -5.57
CA GLY A 521 -23.00 23.09 -6.22
C GLY A 521 -22.81 21.76 -6.96
N ASP A 522 -21.81 21.64 -7.83
CA ASP A 522 -21.83 20.66 -8.93
C ASP A 522 -20.82 19.50 -8.79
N ALA A 523 -20.43 19.14 -7.56
CA ALA A 523 -19.46 18.06 -7.35
C ALA A 523 -20.09 16.70 -7.69
N LYS A 524 -19.59 16.06 -8.75
CA LYS A 524 -20.08 14.75 -9.19
C LYS A 524 -19.77 13.69 -8.11
N PRO A 525 -20.75 12.86 -7.71
CA PRO A 525 -20.50 11.77 -6.77
C PRO A 525 -19.54 10.75 -7.39
N ILE A 526 -18.66 10.19 -6.56
CA ILE A 526 -17.71 9.15 -6.97
C ILE A 526 -18.39 7.79 -6.97
N ASN A 527 -18.17 7.01 -8.04
CA ASN A 527 -18.74 5.67 -8.22
C ASN A 527 -17.89 4.58 -7.54
N GLU A 528 -16.98 4.96 -6.63
CA GLU A 528 -15.96 4.09 -6.04
C GLU A 528 -16.04 4.14 -4.51
N SER A 529 -15.75 3.02 -3.85
CA SER A 529 -15.51 3.01 -2.39
C SER A 529 -14.09 2.57 -2.07
N VAL A 530 -13.50 3.20 -1.05
CA VAL A 530 -12.17 2.86 -0.55
C VAL A 530 -12.28 2.24 0.83
N ARG A 531 -11.68 1.07 1.01
CA ARG A 531 -11.71 0.29 2.25
C ARG A 531 -10.30 -0.09 2.68
N ALA A 532 -10.02 -0.01 3.97
CA ALA A 532 -8.78 -0.53 4.54
C ALA A 532 -8.76 -2.07 4.54
N ILE A 533 -7.68 -2.67 4.05
CA ILE A 533 -7.48 -4.14 4.07
C ILE A 533 -6.86 -4.56 5.41
N ASP A 534 -5.84 -3.83 5.83
CA ASP A 534 -5.13 -4.00 7.10
C ASP A 534 -5.12 -2.67 7.88
N ASP A 535 -4.33 -2.56 8.95
CA ASP A 535 -4.17 -1.30 9.68
C ASP A 535 -3.48 -0.27 8.77
N VAL A 536 -4.24 0.70 8.27
CA VAL A 536 -3.74 1.71 7.32
C VAL A 536 -3.38 2.99 8.05
N GLN A 537 -2.17 3.46 7.81
CA GLN A 537 -1.76 4.81 8.17
C GLN A 537 -1.65 5.68 6.92
N ALA A 538 -2.35 6.81 6.93
CA ALA A 538 -2.34 7.73 5.81
C ALA A 538 -2.16 9.19 6.25
N LEU A 539 -1.56 9.99 5.37
CA LEU A 539 -1.56 11.44 5.45
C LEU A 539 -2.73 11.96 4.60
N VAL A 540 -3.67 12.65 5.24
CA VAL A 540 -4.93 13.04 4.63
C VAL A 540 -5.03 14.56 4.59
N ILE A 541 -5.51 15.09 3.46
CA ILE A 541 -5.90 16.48 3.33
C ILE A 541 -7.35 16.55 2.85
N SER A 542 -8.16 17.33 3.57
CA SER A 542 -9.61 17.43 3.32
C SER A 542 -9.95 18.64 2.46
N ALA A 543 -11.10 18.59 1.78
CA ALA A 543 -11.75 19.66 0.99
C ALA A 543 -11.90 20.98 1.78
N THR A 544 -11.92 20.93 3.10
CA THR A 544 -11.93 22.12 3.94
C THR A 544 -10.51 22.64 4.18
N ASP A 545 -9.54 21.76 4.41
CA ASP A 545 -8.15 22.13 4.70
C ASP A 545 -7.47 22.86 3.54
N MET A 546 -7.59 22.41 2.28
CA MET A 546 -7.08 23.23 1.15
C MET A 546 -7.89 24.49 0.83
N ALA A 547 -9.14 24.64 1.28
CA ALA A 547 -9.84 25.91 1.16
C ALA A 547 -9.20 26.99 2.07
N THR A 548 -8.49 26.55 3.13
CA THR A 548 -7.73 27.41 4.04
C THR A 548 -6.33 27.78 3.55
N LEU A 549 -5.90 27.32 2.36
CA LEU A 549 -4.60 27.70 1.81
C LEU A 549 -4.53 29.21 1.50
N GLY A 550 -3.32 29.74 1.53
CA GLY A 550 -2.98 31.10 1.15
C GLY A 550 -3.46 31.42 -0.27
N PHE A 551 -3.72 32.71 -0.51
CA PHE A 551 -4.24 33.18 -1.79
C PHE A 551 -3.38 32.76 -2.98
N SER A 552 -2.06 32.88 -2.88
CA SER A 552 -1.11 32.50 -3.95
C SER A 552 -1.15 30.99 -4.26
N SER A 553 -1.26 30.15 -3.23
CA SER A 553 -1.35 28.69 -3.37
C SER A 553 -2.68 28.28 -3.99
N ARG A 554 -3.80 28.83 -3.52
CA ARG A 554 -5.12 28.62 -4.14
C ARG A 554 -5.15 29.05 -5.60
N ARG A 555 -4.53 30.20 -5.92
CA ARG A 555 -4.40 30.66 -7.31
C ARG A 555 -3.64 29.66 -8.17
N SER A 556 -2.49 29.16 -7.68
CA SER A 556 -1.66 28.18 -8.42
C SER A 556 -2.38 26.84 -8.62
N ILE A 557 -3.11 26.36 -7.62
CA ILE A 557 -3.94 25.15 -7.72
C ILE A 557 -5.10 25.37 -8.70
N ASN A 558 -5.73 26.55 -8.68
CA ASN A 558 -6.78 26.88 -9.63
C ASN A 558 -6.24 26.98 -11.07
N GLU A 559 -5.05 27.53 -11.28
CA GLU A 559 -4.38 27.51 -12.58
C GLU A 559 -4.15 26.07 -13.08
N LEU A 560 -3.66 25.19 -12.20
CA LEU A 560 -3.50 23.77 -12.51
C LEU A 560 -4.82 23.12 -12.91
N ARG A 561 -5.90 23.37 -12.14
CA ARG A 561 -7.25 22.90 -12.47
C ARG A 561 -7.66 23.36 -13.87
N MET A 562 -7.51 24.64 -14.19
CA MET A 562 -7.89 25.20 -15.49
C MET A 562 -7.10 24.54 -16.63
N VAL A 563 -5.81 24.26 -16.43
CA VAL A 563 -5.00 23.53 -17.42
C VAL A 563 -5.54 22.12 -17.64
N VAL A 564 -5.73 21.35 -16.58
CA VAL A 564 -6.09 19.92 -16.67
C VAL A 564 -7.53 19.70 -17.12
N THR A 565 -8.49 20.47 -16.57
CA THR A 565 -9.92 20.21 -16.81
C THR A 565 -10.47 20.92 -18.04
N ILE A 566 -9.77 21.92 -18.57
CA ILE A 566 -10.29 22.81 -19.63
C ILE A 566 -9.36 22.81 -20.84
N LEU A 567 -8.12 23.24 -20.68
CA LEU A 567 -7.23 23.41 -21.83
C LEU A 567 -6.76 22.07 -22.41
N GLN A 568 -6.38 21.11 -21.57
CA GLN A 568 -5.93 19.78 -22.04
C GLN A 568 -7.04 18.91 -22.63
N LYS A 569 -8.32 19.30 -22.47
CA LYS A 569 -9.43 18.63 -23.17
C LYS A 569 -9.54 18.99 -24.65
N VAL A 570 -8.91 20.09 -25.07
CA VAL A 570 -8.81 20.44 -26.49
C VAL A 570 -7.77 19.52 -27.12
N PRO A 571 -8.11 18.69 -28.13
CA PRO A 571 -7.19 17.70 -28.69
C PRO A 571 -5.83 18.29 -29.12
N LYS A 572 -5.87 19.48 -29.75
CA LYS A 572 -4.70 20.23 -30.17
C LYS A 572 -3.82 20.75 -29.03
N LEU A 573 -4.33 20.81 -27.80
CA LEU A 573 -3.62 21.32 -26.62
C LEU A 573 -3.27 20.23 -25.60
N GLU A 574 -3.73 19.00 -25.78
CA GLU A 574 -3.55 17.89 -24.84
C GLU A 574 -2.07 17.65 -24.49
N THR A 575 -1.23 17.61 -25.53
CA THR A 575 0.22 17.35 -25.44
C THR A 575 1.07 18.62 -25.38
N MET A 576 0.43 19.80 -25.31
CA MET A 576 1.09 21.09 -25.29
C MET A 576 1.95 21.26 -24.03
N ASP A 577 3.07 21.97 -24.15
CA ASP A 577 3.95 22.25 -23.02
C ASP A 577 3.17 22.97 -21.89
N LYS A 578 3.32 22.46 -20.66
CA LYS A 578 2.58 22.95 -19.49
C LYS A 578 2.80 24.45 -19.22
N GLN A 579 3.95 25.02 -19.58
CA GLN A 579 4.20 26.46 -19.41
C GLN A 579 3.34 27.30 -20.36
N VAL A 580 3.09 26.80 -21.56
CA VAL A 580 2.19 27.43 -22.54
C VAL A 580 0.76 27.39 -22.04
N LEU A 581 0.29 26.22 -21.62
CA LEU A 581 -1.06 26.05 -21.07
C LEU A 581 -1.27 26.93 -19.82
N LYS A 582 -0.27 27.03 -18.95
CA LYS A 582 -0.29 27.93 -17.80
C LYS A 582 -0.44 29.39 -18.23
N ALA A 583 0.32 29.84 -19.23
CA ALA A 583 0.19 31.20 -19.76
C ALA A 583 -1.19 31.44 -20.41
N MET A 584 -1.75 30.46 -21.12
CA MET A 584 -3.12 30.55 -21.65
C MET A 584 -4.15 30.69 -20.53
N SER A 585 -3.99 29.93 -19.43
CA SER A 585 -4.93 29.94 -18.30
C SER A 585 -5.06 31.32 -17.63
N HIS A 586 -3.99 32.12 -17.63
CA HIS A 586 -3.99 33.50 -17.10
C HIS A 586 -4.87 34.46 -17.90
N HIS A 587 -5.23 34.11 -19.13
CA HIS A 587 -6.02 34.94 -20.02
C HIS A 587 -7.47 34.45 -20.20
N LEU A 588 -7.86 33.38 -19.50
CA LEU A 588 -9.24 32.90 -19.48
C LEU A 588 -10.10 33.83 -18.62
N SER A 589 -11.23 34.26 -19.17
CA SER A 589 -12.22 35.08 -18.47
C SER A 589 -13.58 34.40 -18.47
N LEU A 590 -14.25 34.39 -17.32
CA LEU A 590 -15.60 33.82 -17.19
C LEU A 590 -16.64 34.79 -17.77
N VAL A 591 -17.56 34.26 -18.57
CA VAL A 591 -18.67 34.98 -19.21
C VAL A 591 -19.94 34.16 -19.03
N SER A 592 -21.03 34.83 -18.64
CA SER A 592 -22.36 34.21 -18.49
C SER A 592 -23.23 34.48 -19.70
N TYR A 593 -23.88 33.44 -20.22
CA TYR A 593 -24.87 33.51 -21.29
C TYR A 593 -26.23 33.12 -20.74
N LYS A 594 -27.28 33.86 -21.08
CA LYS A 594 -28.64 33.56 -20.62
C LYS A 594 -29.26 32.44 -21.44
N HIS A 595 -30.35 31.88 -20.94
CA HIS A 595 -31.23 31.02 -21.74
C HIS A 595 -31.54 31.68 -23.11
N ASP A 596 -31.51 30.88 -24.18
CA ASP A 596 -31.70 31.29 -25.58
C ASP A 596 -30.64 32.21 -26.18
N ASP A 597 -29.59 32.58 -25.45
CA ASP A 597 -28.47 33.32 -26.02
C ASP A 597 -27.65 32.43 -26.97
N TYR A 598 -27.19 33.06 -28.05
CA TYR A 598 -26.25 32.46 -28.99
C TYR A 598 -24.82 32.70 -28.51
N ILE A 599 -24.06 31.63 -28.30
CA ILE A 599 -22.63 31.72 -27.98
C ILE A 599 -21.84 32.01 -29.26
N VAL A 600 -22.13 31.25 -30.32
CA VAL A 600 -21.57 31.42 -31.67
C VAL A 600 -22.64 31.12 -32.71
N ARG A 601 -22.60 31.77 -33.88
CA ARG A 601 -23.45 31.45 -35.03
C ARG A 601 -22.61 30.99 -36.21
N GLU A 602 -23.15 30.06 -36.99
CA GLU A 602 -22.52 29.57 -38.21
C GLU A 602 -22.21 30.73 -39.17
N ASN A 603 -21.08 30.64 -39.87
CA ASN A 603 -20.57 31.65 -40.81
C ASN A 603 -20.26 33.02 -40.17
N GLN A 604 -20.15 33.11 -38.84
CA GLN A 604 -19.63 34.30 -38.16
C GLN A 604 -18.15 34.15 -37.77
N PRO A 605 -17.37 35.25 -37.77
CA PRO A 605 -15.96 35.20 -37.38
C PRO A 605 -15.82 34.84 -35.90
N VAL A 606 -15.05 33.79 -35.63
CA VAL A 606 -14.76 33.32 -34.28
C VAL A 606 -13.61 34.15 -33.73
N SER A 607 -13.89 35.01 -32.75
CA SER A 607 -12.88 35.92 -32.16
C SER A 607 -12.37 35.46 -30.81
N MET A 608 -12.92 34.37 -30.27
CA MET A 608 -12.60 33.82 -28.97
C MET A 608 -12.78 32.30 -28.99
N MET A 609 -11.96 31.60 -28.21
CA MET A 609 -12.23 30.20 -27.85
C MET A 609 -13.18 30.18 -26.66
N PHE A 610 -14.18 29.32 -26.70
CA PHE A 610 -15.20 29.17 -25.67
C PHE A 610 -15.09 27.80 -25.02
N PHE A 611 -15.19 27.75 -23.69
CA PHE A 611 -15.14 26.52 -22.91
C PHE A 611 -16.34 26.50 -21.97
N VAL A 612 -17.30 25.63 -22.25
CA VAL A 612 -18.52 25.52 -21.46
C VAL A 612 -18.18 24.82 -20.16
N THR A 613 -18.28 25.54 -19.05
CA THR A 613 -18.02 24.98 -17.71
C THR A 613 -19.29 24.54 -17.00
N ARG A 614 -20.42 25.17 -17.33
CA ARG A 614 -21.73 24.93 -16.72
C ARG A 614 -22.84 25.34 -17.68
N GLY A 615 -23.97 24.65 -17.60
CA GLY A 615 -25.13 24.88 -18.47
C GLY A 615 -25.16 23.94 -19.67
N GLU A 616 -26.34 23.78 -20.25
CA GLU A 616 -26.59 22.90 -21.39
C GLU A 616 -26.67 23.74 -22.67
N VAL A 617 -25.87 23.35 -23.66
CA VAL A 617 -25.81 24.02 -24.96
C VAL A 617 -26.03 23.00 -26.08
N THR A 618 -26.59 23.46 -27.20
CA THR A 618 -26.76 22.65 -28.41
C THR A 618 -25.88 23.19 -29.53
N LYS A 619 -25.36 22.30 -30.38
CA LYS A 619 -24.59 22.59 -31.59
C LYS A 619 -25.42 22.16 -32.79
N ASN A 620 -25.84 23.12 -33.62
CA ASN A 620 -26.72 22.88 -34.78
C ASN A 620 -27.95 22.03 -34.40
N GLU A 621 -28.63 22.40 -33.30
CA GLU A 621 -29.80 21.71 -32.74
C GLU A 621 -29.56 20.29 -32.20
N ASN A 622 -28.32 19.80 -32.23
CA ASN A 622 -27.91 18.53 -31.60
C ASN A 622 -27.26 18.76 -30.23
N PRO A 623 -27.25 17.74 -29.34
CA PRO A 623 -26.52 17.80 -28.07
C PRO A 623 -25.03 18.11 -28.28
N PHE A 624 -24.49 19.05 -27.50
CA PHE A 624 -23.09 19.44 -27.60
C PHE A 624 -22.21 18.65 -26.63
N GLU A 625 -21.50 17.64 -27.14
CA GLU A 625 -20.66 16.76 -26.30
C GLU A 625 -19.23 17.29 -26.07
N GLU A 626 -18.72 18.11 -26.99
CA GLU A 626 -17.30 18.50 -27.04
C GLU A 626 -16.91 19.58 -26.00
N ASN A 627 -17.86 20.29 -25.39
CA ASN A 627 -17.66 21.33 -24.35
C ASN A 627 -16.71 22.49 -24.70
N PHE A 628 -16.15 22.59 -25.91
CA PHE A 628 -15.33 23.72 -26.35
C PHE A 628 -15.56 24.10 -27.82
N ILE A 629 -15.33 25.37 -28.17
CA ILE A 629 -15.51 25.94 -29.51
C ILE A 629 -14.33 26.86 -29.82
N GLY A 630 -13.93 26.96 -31.09
CA GLY A 630 -12.91 27.90 -31.54
C GLY A 630 -11.50 27.31 -31.61
N GLU A 631 -11.35 25.99 -31.72
CA GLU A 631 -10.03 25.36 -31.91
C GLU A 631 -9.33 25.80 -33.19
N GLU A 632 -10.09 26.22 -34.19
CA GLU A 632 -9.62 26.83 -35.45
C GLU A 632 -8.76 28.08 -35.21
N LEU A 633 -8.90 28.73 -34.04
CA LEU A 633 -8.04 29.86 -33.68
C LEU A 633 -6.59 29.47 -33.42
N LEU A 634 -6.30 28.21 -33.09
CA LEU A 634 -4.93 27.72 -32.86
C LEU A 634 -4.12 27.69 -34.16
N GLU A 635 -4.76 27.33 -35.28
CA GLU A 635 -4.13 27.37 -36.61
C GLU A 635 -4.06 28.80 -37.14
N TRP A 636 -5.15 29.56 -36.99
CA TRP A 636 -5.22 30.97 -37.40
C TRP A 636 -4.07 31.81 -36.81
N VAL A 637 -3.70 31.57 -35.56
CA VAL A 637 -2.70 32.40 -34.88
C VAL A 637 -1.29 32.23 -35.47
N LEU A 638 -1.05 31.16 -36.24
CA LEU A 638 0.19 30.85 -36.93
C LEU A 638 0.22 31.38 -38.37
N ASP A 639 -0.92 31.83 -38.90
CA ASP A 639 -0.99 32.42 -40.24
C ASP A 639 -0.23 33.75 -40.30
N LYS A 640 0.83 33.77 -41.11
CA LYS A 640 1.68 34.94 -41.34
C LYS A 640 1.21 35.80 -42.51
N SER A 641 0.33 35.27 -43.35
CA SER A 641 -0.07 35.87 -44.63
C SER A 641 -1.18 36.90 -44.45
N PHE A 642 -2.19 36.60 -43.62
CA PHE A 642 -3.32 37.50 -43.35
C PHE A 642 -3.76 37.49 -41.88
N PRO A 643 -2.97 38.08 -40.96
CA PRO A 643 -3.18 38.01 -39.51
C PRO A 643 -4.46 38.66 -38.97
N THR A 644 -5.27 39.28 -39.84
CA THR A 644 -6.52 39.99 -39.50
C THR A 644 -7.79 39.20 -39.86
N ILE A 645 -7.69 38.13 -40.66
CA ILE A 645 -8.85 37.36 -41.11
C ILE A 645 -9.13 36.25 -40.09
N LEU A 646 -10.16 36.41 -39.26
CA LEU A 646 -10.56 35.37 -38.30
C LEU A 646 -11.26 34.20 -39.01
N PRO A 647 -11.09 32.96 -38.54
CA PRO A 647 -11.82 31.83 -39.08
C PRO A 647 -13.32 31.96 -38.81
N LEU A 648 -14.14 31.41 -39.72
CA LEU A 648 -15.59 31.40 -39.57
C LEU A 648 -16.03 30.16 -38.80
N SER A 649 -17.06 30.30 -37.96
CA SER A 649 -17.64 29.17 -37.25
C SER A 649 -18.34 28.24 -38.23
N THR A 650 -18.10 26.94 -38.09
CA THR A 650 -18.80 25.89 -38.86
C THR A 650 -20.09 25.43 -38.19
N CYS A 651 -20.47 26.03 -37.07
CA CYS A 651 -21.68 25.69 -36.34
C CYS A 651 -22.32 26.88 -35.62
N THR A 652 -23.59 26.71 -35.25
CA THR A 652 -24.34 27.57 -34.35
C THR A 652 -24.45 26.88 -32.99
N VAL A 653 -24.07 27.58 -31.92
CA VAL A 653 -24.19 27.10 -30.54
C VAL A 653 -25.09 28.01 -29.71
N ARG A 654 -26.11 27.41 -29.08
CA ARG A 654 -27.16 28.09 -28.30
C ARG A 654 -27.32 27.45 -26.92
N VAL A 655 -27.63 28.27 -25.92
CA VAL A 655 -27.95 27.84 -24.55
C VAL A 655 -29.40 27.34 -24.48
N VAL A 656 -29.63 26.13 -23.93
CA VAL A 656 -30.95 25.45 -23.98
C VAL A 656 -31.70 25.50 -22.64
N SER A 657 -31.07 25.10 -21.54
CA SER A 657 -31.84 24.80 -20.32
C SER A 657 -31.73 25.89 -19.25
N ASN A 658 -30.50 26.22 -18.83
CA ASN A 658 -30.20 27.21 -17.79
C ASN A 658 -29.10 28.17 -18.27
N ASP A 659 -28.92 29.31 -17.59
CA ASP A 659 -27.79 30.21 -17.82
C ASP A 659 -26.47 29.41 -17.84
N ALA A 660 -25.68 29.63 -18.89
CA ALA A 660 -24.43 28.93 -19.12
C ALA A 660 -23.24 29.78 -18.64
N GLU A 661 -22.32 29.16 -17.91
CA GLU A 661 -21.04 29.75 -17.54
C GLU A 661 -19.97 29.25 -18.49
N VAL A 662 -19.36 30.17 -19.23
CA VAL A 662 -18.43 29.89 -20.31
C VAL A 662 -17.13 30.63 -20.05
N LEU A 663 -16.01 29.92 -20.02
CA LEU A 663 -14.69 30.53 -20.01
C LEU A 663 -14.27 30.86 -21.42
N VAL A 664 -13.63 32.01 -21.58
CA VAL A 664 -13.35 32.58 -22.89
C VAL A 664 -11.87 32.98 -23.00
N LEU A 665 -11.21 32.53 -24.07
CA LEU A 665 -9.86 32.96 -24.44
C LEU A 665 -9.91 33.80 -25.72
N LYS A 666 -9.64 35.10 -25.61
CA LYS A 666 -9.70 35.99 -26.78
C LYS A 666 -8.57 35.71 -27.77
N ALA A 667 -8.85 35.75 -29.07
CA ALA A 667 -7.88 35.56 -30.15
C ALA A 667 -6.65 36.47 -30.02
N ARG A 668 -6.84 37.74 -29.63
CA ARG A 668 -5.74 38.68 -29.36
C ARG A 668 -4.80 38.23 -28.23
N MET A 669 -5.33 37.58 -27.20
CA MET A 669 -4.56 37.11 -26.06
C MET A 669 -3.84 35.81 -26.40
N LEU A 670 -4.51 34.91 -27.13
CA LEU A 670 -3.89 33.73 -27.72
C LEU A 670 -2.67 34.11 -28.57
N LYS A 671 -2.78 35.16 -29.40
CA LYS A 671 -1.67 35.69 -30.21
C LYS A 671 -0.49 36.18 -29.38
N ILE A 672 -0.74 36.83 -28.24
CA ILE A 672 0.32 37.26 -27.32
C ILE A 672 1.03 36.02 -26.74
N VAL A 673 0.27 35.01 -26.30
CA VAL A 673 0.85 33.77 -25.77
C VAL A 673 1.68 33.07 -26.83
N VAL A 674 1.13 32.85 -28.03
CA VAL A 674 1.85 32.16 -29.11
C VAL A 674 3.09 32.93 -29.54
N SER A 675 3.03 34.27 -29.63
CA SER A 675 4.22 35.08 -29.94
C SER A 675 5.39 34.87 -28.96
N LYS A 676 5.08 34.64 -27.68
CA LYS A 676 6.07 34.38 -26.63
C LYS A 676 6.58 32.93 -26.63
N PHE A 677 5.75 31.98 -27.08
CA PHE A 677 6.01 30.55 -27.01
C PHE A 677 6.08 29.87 -28.39
N MET A 678 6.39 30.63 -29.46
CA MET A 678 6.30 30.19 -30.86
C MET A 678 6.87 28.80 -31.15
N LYS A 679 8.02 28.46 -30.53
CA LYS A 679 8.69 27.16 -30.70
C LYS A 679 7.81 25.94 -30.38
N HIS A 680 6.83 26.08 -29.48
CA HIS A 680 5.93 25.00 -29.08
C HIS A 680 4.74 24.80 -30.03
N PHE A 681 4.54 25.72 -30.99
CA PHE A 681 3.44 25.67 -31.94
C PHE A 681 3.90 25.20 -33.34
N SER A 682 5.13 24.73 -33.46
CA SER A 682 5.74 24.32 -34.73
C SER A 682 5.09 23.09 -35.36
N ASP A 683 4.49 22.23 -34.54
CA ASP A 683 3.87 20.96 -34.94
C ASP A 683 2.42 21.11 -35.43
N PHE A 684 1.80 22.28 -35.21
CA PHE A 684 0.57 22.61 -35.90
C PHE A 684 0.92 22.82 -37.37
N ALA A 685 0.72 21.77 -38.17
CA ALA A 685 0.93 21.79 -39.60
C ALA A 685 0.35 23.08 -40.17
N SER A 686 1.17 23.83 -40.92
CA SER A 686 0.72 25.00 -41.66
C SER A 686 -0.57 24.61 -42.37
N PRO A 687 -1.70 25.29 -42.13
CA PRO A 687 -2.93 24.96 -42.82
C PRO A 687 -2.63 24.99 -44.32
N SER A 688 -3.06 23.95 -45.04
CA SER A 688 -3.11 23.98 -46.50
C SER A 688 -3.79 25.28 -46.87
N ASP A 689 -3.01 26.16 -47.48
CA ASP A 689 -3.34 27.55 -47.64
C ASP A 689 -4.72 27.69 -48.29
N ILE A 690 -5.70 28.28 -47.59
CA ILE A 690 -7.07 28.39 -48.09
C ILE A 690 -7.12 29.14 -49.44
N ARG A 691 -6.08 29.92 -49.71
CA ARG A 691 -5.86 30.60 -50.99
C ARG A 691 -5.55 29.62 -52.12
N LEU A 692 -4.82 28.53 -51.84
CA LEU A 692 -4.54 27.46 -52.80
C LEU A 692 -5.83 26.73 -53.19
N THR A 693 -6.73 26.49 -52.24
CA THR A 693 -8.07 25.90 -52.51
C THR A 693 -8.94 26.83 -53.34
N TRP A 694 -8.87 28.15 -53.13
CA TRP A 694 -9.59 29.11 -53.99
C TRP A 694 -8.98 29.22 -55.40
N LEU A 695 -7.64 29.27 -55.53
CA LEU A 695 -6.98 29.28 -56.83
C LEU A 695 -7.34 28.05 -57.65
N LYS A 696 -7.34 26.86 -57.04
CA LYS A 696 -7.75 25.60 -57.68
C LYS A 696 -9.22 25.55 -58.08
N LYS A 697 -10.06 26.56 -57.78
CA LYS A 697 -11.41 26.63 -58.39
C LYS A 697 -11.37 27.08 -59.85
N VAL A 698 -10.31 27.77 -60.28
CA VAL A 698 -10.12 28.18 -61.67
C VAL A 698 -9.52 27.01 -62.44
N GLU A 699 -10.18 26.59 -63.51
CA GLU A 699 -9.85 25.37 -64.28
C GLU A 699 -8.37 25.30 -64.67
N ILE A 700 -7.82 26.39 -65.21
CA ILE A 700 -6.40 26.47 -65.62
C ILE A 700 -5.43 26.23 -64.45
N PHE A 701 -5.80 26.58 -63.22
CA PHE A 701 -4.93 26.45 -62.05
C PHE A 701 -5.07 25.10 -61.33
N GLN A 702 -6.09 24.30 -61.64
CA GLN A 702 -6.36 23.03 -60.93
C GLN A 702 -5.19 22.06 -60.95
N ASN A 703 -4.57 21.91 -62.13
CA ASN A 703 -3.55 20.91 -62.42
C ASN A 703 -2.14 21.51 -62.54
N MET A 704 -1.95 22.76 -62.11
CA MET A 704 -0.64 23.43 -62.15
C MET A 704 0.28 22.94 -61.02
N GLU A 705 1.58 22.93 -61.30
CA GLU A 705 2.61 22.61 -60.30
C GLU A 705 2.60 23.63 -59.15
N GLU A 706 2.91 23.15 -57.95
CA GLU A 706 2.83 23.92 -56.70
C GLU A 706 3.70 25.20 -56.73
N GLN A 707 4.84 25.17 -57.43
CA GLN A 707 5.70 26.34 -57.59
C GLN A 707 5.04 27.48 -58.40
N VAL A 708 4.25 27.14 -59.41
CA VAL A 708 3.51 28.12 -60.23
C VAL A 708 2.37 28.70 -59.41
N LEU A 709 1.66 27.84 -58.68
CA LEU A 709 0.58 28.27 -57.78
C LEU A 709 1.11 29.22 -56.70
N GLU A 710 2.28 28.94 -56.13
CA GLU A 710 2.91 29.79 -55.12
C GLU A 710 3.31 31.17 -55.69
N ALA A 711 3.82 31.21 -56.93
CA ALA A 711 4.11 32.49 -57.61
C ALA A 711 2.82 33.31 -57.84
N ILE A 712 1.71 32.66 -58.22
CA ILE A 712 0.41 33.33 -58.36
C ILE A 712 -0.10 33.81 -56.99
N LEU A 713 0.06 33.02 -55.94
CA LEU A 713 -0.33 33.36 -54.57
C LEU A 713 0.37 34.62 -54.07
N GLN A 714 1.65 34.80 -54.39
CA GLN A 714 2.43 36.00 -54.04
C GLN A 714 1.94 37.27 -54.75
N CYS A 715 1.27 37.13 -55.89
CA CYS A 715 0.71 38.24 -56.64
C CYS A 715 -0.68 38.69 -56.15
N LEU A 716 -1.38 37.87 -55.36
CA LEU A 716 -2.70 38.22 -54.83
C LEU A 716 -2.62 39.33 -53.78
N LYS A 717 -3.34 40.43 -54.01
CA LYS A 717 -3.36 41.60 -53.12
C LYS A 717 -4.76 41.84 -52.55
N PRO A 718 -4.92 42.03 -51.24
CA PRO A 718 -6.22 42.34 -50.65
C PRO A 718 -6.68 43.74 -51.07
N MET A 719 -7.98 43.89 -51.33
CA MET A 719 -8.63 45.17 -51.62
C MET A 719 -9.98 45.26 -50.90
N ASN A 720 -10.26 46.44 -50.31
CA ASN A 720 -11.44 46.67 -49.49
C ASN A 720 -12.36 47.71 -50.13
N PHE A 721 -13.65 47.40 -50.17
CA PHE A 721 -14.70 48.24 -50.73
C PHE A 721 -15.80 48.47 -49.70
N ASN A 722 -15.81 49.68 -49.13
CA ASN A 722 -16.69 50.03 -48.00
C ASN A 722 -17.99 50.74 -48.42
N VAL A 723 -18.22 50.93 -49.73
CA VAL A 723 -19.35 51.71 -50.25
C VAL A 723 -20.26 50.80 -51.07
N ALA A 724 -21.52 50.69 -50.65
CA ALA A 724 -22.55 49.91 -51.34
C ALA A 724 -22.75 50.41 -52.78
N LYS A 725 -22.99 49.50 -53.73
CA LYS A 725 -23.13 49.77 -55.18
C LYS A 725 -21.92 50.44 -55.86
N ARG A 726 -20.73 50.41 -55.25
CA ARG A 726 -19.50 50.79 -55.95
C ARG A 726 -19.11 49.71 -56.96
N HIS A 727 -18.82 50.10 -58.19
CA HIS A 727 -18.25 49.21 -59.21
C HIS A 727 -16.85 48.77 -58.78
N ILE A 728 -16.67 47.46 -58.63
CA ILE A 728 -15.37 46.79 -58.53
C ILE A 728 -14.80 46.64 -59.95
N LEU A 729 -15.63 46.15 -60.88
CA LEU A 729 -15.38 46.09 -62.32
C LEU A 729 -16.63 46.57 -63.05
N GLN A 730 -16.45 47.11 -64.26
CA GLN A 730 -17.55 47.66 -65.07
C GLN A 730 -17.57 46.96 -66.43
N GLU A 731 -18.77 46.64 -66.91
CA GLU A 731 -18.98 46.04 -68.23
C GLU A 731 -18.34 46.85 -69.36
N LYS A 732 -17.84 46.17 -70.39
CA LYS A 732 -17.21 46.76 -71.59
C LYS A 732 -15.98 47.64 -71.30
N LYS A 733 -15.42 47.57 -70.08
CA LYS A 733 -14.12 48.16 -69.74
C LYS A 733 -13.03 47.10 -69.74
N PRO A 734 -11.77 47.48 -70.00
CA PRO A 734 -10.64 46.56 -69.90
C PRO A 734 -10.58 45.88 -68.53
N LEU A 735 -10.53 44.55 -68.54
CA LEU A 735 -10.45 43.71 -67.35
C LEU A 735 -9.01 43.78 -66.79
N LYS A 736 -8.81 44.64 -65.79
CA LYS A 736 -7.47 44.90 -65.22
C LYS A 736 -7.05 43.89 -64.14
N MET A 737 -8.01 43.16 -63.59
CA MET A 737 -7.80 42.21 -62.51
C MET A 737 -8.91 41.16 -62.53
N MET A 738 -8.56 39.96 -62.07
CA MET A 738 -9.53 38.98 -61.57
C MET A 738 -9.51 39.01 -60.04
N PHE A 739 -10.57 38.55 -59.38
CA PHE A 739 -10.61 38.55 -57.92
C PHE A 739 -11.35 37.37 -57.31
N PHE A 740 -11.02 37.07 -56.06
CA PHE A 740 -11.70 36.13 -55.18
C PHE A 740 -12.39 36.90 -54.05
N VAL A 741 -13.64 36.60 -53.77
CA VAL A 741 -14.37 37.23 -52.65
C VAL A 741 -13.90 36.60 -51.34
N ILE A 742 -13.32 37.41 -50.44
CA ILE A 742 -12.88 36.92 -49.12
C ILE A 742 -13.85 37.34 -48.02
N ARG A 743 -14.65 38.39 -48.25
CA ARG A 743 -15.67 38.86 -47.32
C ARG A 743 -16.75 39.66 -48.04
N GLY A 744 -18.00 39.49 -47.60
CA GLY A 744 -19.15 40.18 -48.18
C GLY A 744 -19.68 39.46 -49.43
N VAL A 745 -20.59 40.13 -50.15
CA VAL A 745 -21.24 39.60 -51.36
C VAL A 745 -21.06 40.58 -52.51
N VAL A 746 -20.62 40.07 -53.66
CA VAL A 746 -20.49 40.85 -54.90
C VAL A 746 -21.65 40.52 -55.82
N LEU A 747 -22.32 41.53 -56.36
CA LEU A 747 -23.40 41.40 -57.35
C LEU A 747 -22.81 41.51 -58.76
N ILE A 748 -23.14 40.56 -59.63
CA ILE A 748 -22.78 40.58 -61.04
C ILE A 748 -24.03 40.95 -61.86
N GLU A 749 -23.96 42.04 -62.62
CA GLU A 749 -25.04 42.60 -63.44
C GLU A 749 -24.60 42.74 -64.90
N ASN A 750 -25.49 42.43 -65.87
CA ASN A 750 -25.26 42.62 -67.31
C ASN A 750 -26.24 43.69 -67.82
N ASP A 751 -25.71 44.77 -68.39
CA ASP A 751 -26.48 45.93 -68.89
C ASP A 751 -27.09 45.67 -70.29
N SER A 752 -26.76 44.56 -70.96
CA SER A 752 -27.05 44.35 -72.40
C SER A 752 -28.13 43.32 -72.76
N SER A 753 -28.78 42.62 -71.80
CA SER A 753 -29.89 41.70 -72.12
C SER A 753 -31.26 42.35 -71.89
N MET A 754 -32.08 42.38 -72.94
CA MET A 754 -33.53 42.68 -72.86
C MET A 754 -34.34 41.58 -72.16
N ASP A 755 -33.69 40.50 -71.71
CA ASP A 755 -34.31 39.44 -70.92
C ASP A 755 -34.08 39.62 -69.41
N VAL A 756 -35.12 39.25 -68.67
CA VAL A 756 -35.35 39.43 -67.24
C VAL A 756 -34.15 39.06 -66.35
N ASN A 757 -33.50 40.07 -65.78
CA ASN A 757 -33.06 40.17 -64.38
C ASN A 757 -32.33 38.95 -63.75
N ILE A 758 -31.37 38.33 -64.43
CA ILE A 758 -30.46 37.36 -63.80
C ILE A 758 -29.35 38.12 -63.05
N LYS A 759 -29.61 38.51 -61.80
CA LYS A 759 -28.57 38.97 -60.88
C LYS A 759 -27.85 37.77 -60.27
N LYS A 760 -26.59 37.55 -60.65
CA LYS A 760 -25.76 36.49 -60.07
C LYS A 760 -24.99 37.04 -58.87
N THR A 761 -25.08 36.37 -57.72
CA THR A 761 -24.30 36.72 -56.52
C THR A 761 -23.02 35.90 -56.47
N CYS A 762 -21.89 36.57 -56.25
CA CYS A 762 -20.62 35.95 -55.89
C CYS A 762 -20.45 36.01 -54.37
N GLU A 763 -20.49 34.84 -53.75
CA GLU A 763 -20.29 34.64 -52.31
C GLU A 763 -18.81 34.38 -51.98
N ILE A 764 -18.49 34.29 -50.70
CA ILE A 764 -17.13 34.05 -50.21
C ILE A 764 -16.53 32.80 -50.85
N GLY A 765 -15.28 32.91 -51.31
CA GLY A 765 -14.55 31.86 -52.02
C GLY A 765 -14.96 31.68 -53.49
N SER A 766 -15.90 32.48 -54.01
CA SER A 766 -16.18 32.57 -55.45
C SER A 766 -15.22 33.55 -56.13
N PHE A 767 -15.04 33.42 -57.44
CA PHE A 767 -14.16 34.30 -58.23
C PHE A 767 -14.88 34.93 -59.42
N TYR A 768 -14.30 36.01 -59.95
CA TYR A 768 -14.78 36.70 -61.16
C TYR A 768 -13.60 37.28 -61.95
N GLY A 769 -13.68 37.28 -63.29
CA GLY A 769 -12.66 37.81 -64.20
C GLY A 769 -11.67 36.76 -64.74
N GLU A 770 -12.05 35.49 -64.76
CA GLU A 770 -11.21 34.39 -65.30
C GLU A 770 -10.81 34.56 -66.77
N GLU A 771 -11.50 35.41 -67.54
CA GLU A 771 -11.15 35.78 -68.91
C GLU A 771 -9.72 36.32 -69.00
N LEU A 772 -9.22 36.91 -67.92
CA LEU A 772 -7.85 37.40 -67.80
C LEU A 772 -6.82 36.26 -67.88
N VAL A 773 -7.16 35.08 -67.34
CA VAL A 773 -6.31 33.88 -67.37
C VAL A 773 -6.28 33.30 -68.78
N HIS A 774 -7.43 33.26 -69.47
CA HIS A 774 -7.50 32.83 -70.85
C HIS A 774 -6.75 33.77 -71.79
N TRP A 775 -6.88 35.09 -71.61
CA TRP A 775 -6.13 36.09 -72.38
C TRP A 775 -4.61 35.92 -72.28
N VAL A 776 -4.09 35.66 -71.07
CA VAL A 776 -2.64 35.52 -70.87
C VAL A 776 -2.13 34.17 -71.38
N THR A 777 -2.96 33.13 -71.39
CA THR A 777 -2.56 31.80 -71.89
C THR A 777 -2.57 31.72 -73.41
N THR A 778 -3.38 32.52 -74.13
CA THR A 778 -3.27 32.65 -75.60
C THR A 778 -1.88 33.12 -76.04
N TRP A 779 -1.20 33.91 -75.19
CA TRP A 779 0.18 34.32 -75.43
C TRP A 779 1.16 33.16 -75.51
N VAL A 780 0.88 32.05 -74.82
CA VAL A 780 1.75 30.89 -74.80
C VAL A 780 1.68 30.15 -76.15
N SER A 781 0.53 30.18 -76.81
CA SER A 781 0.28 29.54 -78.12
C SER A 781 0.73 30.36 -79.33
N HIS A 782 1.04 31.66 -79.19
CA HIS A 782 1.48 32.53 -80.29
C HIS A 782 2.81 33.25 -80.00
N LYS A 783 3.46 33.75 -81.06
CA LYS A 783 4.74 34.51 -80.95
C LYS A 783 4.56 35.92 -80.35
N SER A 784 3.35 36.47 -80.26
CA SER A 784 3.08 37.82 -79.74
C SER A 784 1.90 37.86 -78.75
N LEU A 785 2.03 38.66 -77.69
CA LEU A 785 0.96 38.91 -76.71
C LEU A 785 -0.16 39.76 -77.35
N PRO A 786 -1.45 39.47 -77.11
CA PRO A 786 -2.53 40.34 -77.59
C PRO A 786 -2.34 41.77 -77.04
N PRO A 787 -2.40 42.82 -77.89
CA PRO A 787 -2.03 44.17 -77.50
C PRO A 787 -3.03 44.85 -76.56
N LYS A 788 -4.22 44.27 -76.35
CA LYS A 788 -5.30 44.82 -75.51
C LYS A 788 -5.82 43.77 -74.54
N LEU A 789 -6.17 44.21 -73.33
CA LEU A 789 -6.85 43.39 -72.31
C LEU A 789 -8.26 43.05 -72.75
N PRO A 790 -8.81 41.88 -72.35
CA PRO A 790 -10.18 41.50 -72.62
C PRO A 790 -11.13 42.49 -71.92
N LEU A 791 -12.32 42.69 -72.47
CA LEU A 791 -13.35 43.51 -71.82
C LEU A 791 -14.11 42.70 -70.77
N SER A 792 -14.48 43.34 -69.66
CA SER A 792 -15.34 42.71 -68.65
C SER A 792 -16.72 42.42 -69.24
N PRO A 793 -17.21 41.17 -69.19
CA PRO A 793 -18.50 40.80 -69.79
C PRO A 793 -19.71 41.28 -68.98
N CYS A 794 -19.53 41.52 -67.68
CA CYS A 794 -20.53 42.05 -66.76
C CYS A 794 -19.93 43.15 -65.87
N SER A 795 -20.79 43.90 -65.19
CA SER A 795 -20.43 44.80 -64.08
C SER A 795 -20.43 44.03 -62.75
N ALA A 796 -19.38 44.21 -61.93
CA ALA A 796 -19.27 43.63 -60.59
C ALA A 796 -19.41 44.74 -59.53
N LEU A 797 -20.39 44.62 -58.64
CA LEU A 797 -20.85 45.67 -57.72
C LEU A 797 -20.83 45.18 -56.27
N CYS A 798 -20.54 46.08 -55.33
CA CYS A 798 -20.67 45.78 -53.89
C CYS A 798 -22.15 45.61 -53.50
N GLY A 799 -22.49 44.47 -52.89
CA GLY A 799 -23.87 44.12 -52.51
C GLY A 799 -24.49 45.05 -51.45
N VAL A 800 -25.82 45.22 -51.51
CA VAL A 800 -26.58 46.14 -50.62
C VAL A 800 -26.86 45.54 -49.24
N LEU A 801 -26.90 44.21 -49.12
CA LEU A 801 -27.31 43.48 -47.90
C LEU A 801 -26.14 42.94 -47.05
N GLY A 802 -24.88 43.09 -47.48
CA GLY A 802 -23.75 42.27 -46.98
C GLY A 802 -22.60 42.98 -46.24
N GLY A 803 -22.68 44.29 -45.97
CA GLY A 803 -21.58 45.03 -45.33
C GLY A 803 -20.37 45.29 -46.27
N PRO A 804 -19.19 45.67 -45.75
CA PRO A 804 -18.00 45.95 -46.55
C PRO A 804 -17.54 44.69 -47.29
N VAL A 805 -17.20 44.84 -48.57
CA VAL A 805 -16.68 43.75 -49.40
C VAL A 805 -15.15 43.78 -49.37
N GLU A 806 -14.54 42.65 -49.08
CA GLU A 806 -13.10 42.45 -49.19
C GLU A 806 -12.83 41.38 -50.25
N ILE A 807 -11.87 41.64 -51.13
CA ILE A 807 -11.47 40.72 -52.21
C ILE A 807 -9.95 40.52 -52.23
N LEU A 808 -9.51 39.37 -52.73
CA LEU A 808 -8.12 39.15 -53.17
C LEU A 808 -8.06 39.34 -54.69
N ALA A 809 -7.33 40.36 -55.14
CA ALA A 809 -7.21 40.70 -56.55
C ALA A 809 -5.88 40.21 -57.13
N LEU A 810 -5.94 39.58 -58.31
CA LEU A 810 -4.80 39.25 -59.16
C LEU A 810 -4.82 40.19 -60.38
N LYS A 811 -3.82 41.06 -60.48
CA LYS A 811 -3.74 42.05 -61.57
C LYS A 811 -3.22 41.42 -62.86
N ALA A 812 -3.62 42.00 -63.99
CA ALA A 812 -3.17 41.58 -65.31
C ALA A 812 -1.65 41.59 -65.49
N ASP A 813 -0.99 42.66 -65.03
CA ASP A 813 0.48 42.79 -65.14
C ASP A 813 1.22 41.79 -64.26
N ASP A 814 0.70 41.55 -63.04
CA ASP A 814 1.26 40.59 -62.09
C ASP A 814 1.13 39.16 -62.67
N LEU A 815 -0.05 38.79 -63.19
CA LEU A 815 -0.29 37.51 -63.85
C LEU A 815 0.58 37.34 -65.12
N LYS A 816 0.74 38.41 -65.91
CA LYS A 816 1.64 38.43 -67.08
C LYS A 816 3.09 38.15 -66.67
N SER A 817 3.55 38.72 -65.55
CA SER A 817 4.90 38.45 -65.02
C SER A 817 5.08 36.97 -64.69
N VAL A 818 4.12 36.37 -63.99
CA VAL A 818 4.16 34.94 -63.64
C VAL A 818 4.15 34.06 -64.88
N VAL A 819 3.29 34.34 -65.86
CA VAL A 819 3.26 33.55 -67.12
C VAL A 819 4.52 33.75 -67.97
N SER A 820 5.17 34.92 -67.87
CA SER A 820 6.47 35.14 -68.54
C SER A 820 7.57 34.26 -67.93
N GLU A 821 7.59 34.15 -66.60
CA GLU A 821 8.55 33.36 -65.84
C GLU A 821 8.33 31.85 -66.04
N PHE A 822 7.08 31.41 -65.98
CA PHE A 822 6.69 29.98 -66.05
C PHE A 822 6.13 29.57 -67.42
N ARG A 823 6.53 30.24 -68.50
CA ARG A 823 5.91 30.12 -69.83
C ARG A 823 5.70 28.68 -70.32
N SER A 824 6.67 27.79 -70.13
CA SER A 824 6.57 26.39 -70.55
C SER A 824 5.56 25.56 -69.76
N LYS A 825 5.24 25.97 -68.53
CA LYS A 825 4.27 25.29 -67.65
C LYS A 825 2.82 25.64 -67.97
N PHE A 826 2.60 26.72 -68.75
CA PHE A 826 1.28 27.10 -69.25
C PHE A 826 0.98 26.55 -70.66
N SER A 827 1.93 25.86 -71.29
CA SER A 827 1.72 25.14 -72.56
C SER A 827 1.08 23.78 -72.28
N MET A 828 -0.18 23.59 -72.70
CA MET A 828 -0.76 22.24 -72.73
C MET A 828 -0.16 21.47 -73.90
N GLU A 829 0.44 20.30 -73.65
CA GLU A 829 0.79 19.33 -74.70
C GLU A 829 -0.47 18.85 -75.41
N THR A 830 -0.85 19.51 -76.50
CA THR A 830 -1.68 18.89 -77.54
C THR A 830 -0.74 18.33 -78.59
N ALA A 831 -0.72 17.01 -78.70
CA ALA A 831 0.03 16.29 -79.72
C ALA A 831 -0.49 16.64 -81.12
N LEU A 832 0.16 17.59 -81.78
CA LEU A 832 0.37 17.66 -83.24
C LEU A 832 1.31 18.86 -83.52
N PRO A 833 2.37 18.72 -84.33
CA PRO A 833 3.32 19.80 -84.56
C PRO A 833 2.68 20.95 -85.33
N THR A 834 2.64 22.14 -84.73
CA THR A 834 2.47 23.42 -85.42
C THR A 834 3.76 23.77 -86.14
N ASP A 835 3.93 23.21 -87.34
CA ASP A 835 4.82 23.76 -88.34
C ASP A 835 4.10 23.79 -89.70
N SER A 836 3.46 24.92 -90.01
CA SER A 836 3.40 25.46 -91.36
C SER A 836 2.61 26.77 -91.38
N ASP A 837 3.26 27.82 -91.86
CA ASP A 837 2.66 29.04 -92.43
C ASP A 837 1.88 28.72 -93.75
N GLN A 838 1.09 27.64 -93.78
CA GLN A 838 0.18 27.34 -94.88
C GLN A 838 -1.28 27.49 -94.44
N PRO A 839 -2.17 28.05 -95.29
CA PRO A 839 -3.60 28.03 -95.02
C PRO A 839 -4.01 26.56 -94.83
N ARG A 840 -4.49 26.22 -93.62
CA ARG A 840 -5.03 24.88 -93.33
C ARG A 840 -5.99 24.53 -94.46
N ASP A 841 -5.69 23.43 -95.16
CA ASP A 841 -6.51 22.96 -96.27
C ASP A 841 -7.97 22.90 -95.78
N PRO A 842 -8.90 23.69 -96.37
CA PRO A 842 -10.29 23.75 -95.94
C PRO A 842 -10.95 22.37 -95.84
N LEU A 843 -10.45 21.39 -96.60
CA LEU A 843 -10.89 20.01 -96.57
C LEU A 843 -10.62 19.34 -95.21
N THR A 844 -9.46 19.60 -94.61
CA THR A 844 -9.08 19.07 -93.27
C THR A 844 -9.95 19.66 -92.16
N ILE A 845 -10.34 20.93 -92.28
CA ILE A 845 -11.20 21.61 -91.30
C ILE A 845 -12.61 21.00 -91.32
N LEU A 846 -13.15 20.72 -92.52
CA LEU A 846 -14.46 20.07 -92.66
C LEU A 846 -14.46 18.61 -92.19
N LYS A 847 -13.38 17.85 -92.43
CA LYS A 847 -13.26 16.45 -91.98
C LYS A 847 -13.21 16.30 -90.45
N ASN A 848 -12.92 17.36 -89.69
CA ASN A 848 -13.01 17.34 -88.22
C ASN A 848 -14.46 17.34 -87.70
N VAL A 849 -15.44 17.60 -88.57
CA VAL A 849 -16.87 17.50 -88.23
C VAL A 849 -17.31 16.06 -88.48
N GLU A 850 -17.70 15.34 -87.44
CA GLU A 850 -18.10 13.91 -87.50
C GLU A 850 -19.13 13.63 -88.60
N SER A 851 -20.10 14.54 -88.79
CA SER A 851 -21.13 14.41 -89.83
C SER A 851 -20.64 14.62 -91.27
N LEU A 852 -19.46 15.21 -91.47
CA LEU A 852 -18.85 15.46 -92.78
C LEU A 852 -17.67 14.53 -93.07
N GLU A 853 -17.12 13.83 -92.07
CA GLU A 853 -15.95 12.94 -92.21
C GLU A 853 -16.14 11.86 -93.28
N THR A 854 -17.35 11.31 -93.38
CA THR A 854 -17.70 10.21 -94.30
C THR A 854 -18.30 10.67 -95.63
N MET A 855 -18.40 11.97 -95.87
CA MET A 855 -19.03 12.54 -97.05
C MET A 855 -18.10 12.46 -98.28
N ASP A 856 -18.68 12.36 -99.48
CA ASP A 856 -17.92 12.32 -100.74
C ASP A 856 -17.00 13.54 -100.83
N GLU A 857 -15.73 13.29 -101.14
CA GLU A 857 -14.68 14.30 -101.15
C GLU A 857 -14.94 15.41 -102.19
N GLU A 858 -15.68 15.13 -103.27
CA GLU A 858 -16.10 16.14 -104.24
C GLU A 858 -17.19 17.07 -103.67
N VAL A 859 -18.09 16.54 -102.83
CA VAL A 859 -19.09 17.36 -102.11
C VAL A 859 -18.38 18.22 -101.06
N LEU A 860 -17.41 17.67 -100.34
CA LEU A 860 -16.59 18.44 -99.39
C LEU A 860 -15.80 19.55 -100.08
N LYS A 861 -15.18 19.28 -101.23
CA LYS A 861 -14.50 20.31 -102.04
C LYS A 861 -15.45 21.41 -102.50
N GLU A 862 -16.70 21.08 -102.79
CA GLU A 862 -17.72 22.08 -103.13
C GLU A 862 -18.08 22.95 -101.92
N ILE A 863 -18.27 22.34 -100.73
CA ILE A 863 -18.50 23.08 -99.48
C ILE A 863 -17.30 23.98 -99.16
N CYS A 864 -16.07 23.52 -99.39
CA CYS A 864 -14.85 24.29 -99.16
C CYS A 864 -14.83 25.62 -99.93
N LYS A 865 -15.40 25.68 -101.14
CA LYS A 865 -15.46 26.91 -101.95
C LYS A 865 -16.29 28.02 -101.29
N HIS A 866 -17.16 27.66 -100.36
CA HIS A 866 -18.07 28.57 -99.67
C HIS A 866 -17.57 29.01 -98.28
N LEU A 867 -16.44 28.50 -97.81
CA LEU A 867 -15.84 28.93 -96.54
C LEU A 867 -15.23 30.34 -96.68
N THR A 868 -15.60 31.24 -95.76
CA THR A 868 -15.10 32.62 -95.73
C THR A 868 -14.47 32.93 -94.38
N GLN A 869 -13.31 33.59 -94.36
CA GLN A 869 -12.66 33.99 -93.11
C GLN A 869 -13.24 35.31 -92.58
N LYS A 870 -13.48 35.38 -91.27
CA LYS A 870 -13.96 36.59 -90.58
C LYS A 870 -13.32 36.70 -89.20
N THR A 871 -13.05 37.92 -88.78
CA THR A 871 -12.50 38.25 -87.46
C THR A 871 -13.59 38.86 -86.59
N TYR A 872 -13.72 38.37 -85.37
CA TYR A 872 -14.59 38.92 -84.33
C TYR A 872 -13.75 39.50 -83.20
N LYS A 873 -14.26 40.57 -82.58
CA LYS A 873 -13.54 41.22 -81.47
C LYS A 873 -14.44 41.61 -80.32
N ASP A 874 -14.27 40.95 -79.18
CA ASP A 874 -15.01 41.22 -77.93
C ASP A 874 -16.52 41.41 -78.19
N GLU A 875 -17.09 40.50 -78.98
CA GLU A 875 -18.48 40.54 -79.43
C GLU A 875 -19.05 39.11 -79.57
N TYR A 876 -20.38 39.00 -79.68
CA TYR A 876 -21.03 37.72 -79.91
C TYR A 876 -20.83 37.27 -81.36
N ILE A 877 -20.33 36.05 -81.53
CA ILE A 877 -20.29 35.36 -82.81
C ILE A 877 -21.69 34.84 -83.15
N ILE A 878 -22.31 34.14 -82.20
CA ILE A 878 -23.70 33.65 -82.26
C ILE A 878 -24.32 33.82 -80.86
N LEU A 879 -25.58 34.25 -80.79
CA LEU A 879 -26.34 34.37 -79.54
C LEU A 879 -27.26 33.16 -79.38
N LYS A 880 -27.40 32.68 -78.13
CA LYS A 880 -28.37 31.63 -77.77
C LYS A 880 -29.79 32.02 -78.22
N ASP A 881 -30.55 31.02 -78.64
CA ASP A 881 -31.95 31.11 -79.10
C ASP A 881 -32.17 31.96 -80.37
N LYS A 882 -31.10 32.48 -81.00
CA LYS A 882 -31.15 33.07 -82.34
C LYS A 882 -31.01 32.00 -83.42
N GLN A 883 -31.68 32.19 -84.56
CA GLN A 883 -31.55 31.32 -85.72
C GLN A 883 -30.09 31.24 -86.18
N MET A 884 -29.60 30.02 -86.39
CA MET A 884 -28.23 29.77 -86.83
C MET A 884 -28.10 29.99 -88.32
N GLU A 885 -27.72 31.21 -88.71
CA GLU A 885 -27.48 31.58 -90.12
C GLU A 885 -26.13 31.07 -90.64
N MET A 886 -25.23 30.65 -89.75
CA MET A 886 -23.87 30.23 -90.11
C MET A 886 -23.29 29.22 -89.11
N MET A 887 -22.42 28.36 -89.62
CA MET A 887 -21.47 27.54 -88.87
C MET A 887 -20.10 28.23 -88.88
N PHE A 888 -19.34 28.12 -87.80
CA PHE A 888 -17.98 28.67 -87.75
C PHE A 888 -16.94 27.68 -87.19
N PHE A 889 -15.70 27.83 -87.64
CA PHE A 889 -14.52 27.05 -87.27
C PHE A 889 -13.47 28.00 -86.69
N ILE A 890 -12.97 27.73 -85.50
CA ILE A 890 -11.97 28.58 -84.83
C ILE A 890 -10.61 28.35 -85.49
N VAL A 891 -10.10 29.40 -86.15
CA VAL A 891 -8.79 29.41 -86.82
C VAL A 891 -7.72 29.87 -85.84
N SER A 892 -8.02 30.90 -85.04
CA SER A 892 -7.13 31.48 -84.03
C SER A 892 -7.96 32.24 -82.98
N GLY A 893 -7.51 32.27 -81.73
CA GLY A 893 -8.19 32.94 -80.62
C GLY A 893 -9.02 32.02 -79.71
N VAL A 894 -9.78 32.62 -78.79
CA VAL A 894 -10.56 31.90 -77.75
C VAL A 894 -12.02 32.35 -77.78
N VAL A 895 -12.94 31.38 -77.81
CA VAL A 895 -14.38 31.63 -77.76
C VAL A 895 -14.95 31.12 -76.44
N SER A 896 -15.63 31.99 -75.69
CA SER A 896 -16.44 31.58 -74.53
C SER A 896 -17.78 31.03 -75.03
N VAL A 897 -18.17 29.86 -74.53
CA VAL A 897 -19.43 29.20 -74.81
C VAL A 897 -20.26 29.15 -73.53
N THR A 898 -21.43 29.78 -73.56
CA THR A 898 -22.31 29.91 -72.38
C THR A 898 -23.68 29.30 -72.63
N ASN A 899 -24.17 28.57 -71.61
CA ASN A 899 -25.57 28.17 -71.42
C ASN A 899 -26.06 28.61 -70.03
N GLU A 900 -27.32 28.33 -69.68
CA GLU A 900 -27.95 28.65 -68.39
C GLU A 900 -27.21 28.07 -67.18
N SER A 901 -26.58 26.90 -67.33
CA SER A 901 -25.96 26.16 -66.23
C SER A 901 -24.43 26.05 -66.33
N SER A 902 -23.81 26.39 -67.46
CA SER A 902 -22.38 26.18 -67.68
C SER A 902 -21.74 27.24 -68.59
N LYS A 903 -20.48 27.55 -68.30
CA LYS A 903 -19.60 28.37 -69.13
C LYS A 903 -18.33 27.57 -69.36
N HIS A 904 -17.92 27.42 -70.62
CA HIS A 904 -16.69 26.75 -71.02
C HIS A 904 -16.00 27.54 -72.13
N TYR A 905 -14.75 27.23 -72.43
CA TYR A 905 -13.94 27.95 -73.43
C TYR A 905 -13.49 26.97 -74.52
N ARG A 906 -13.46 27.44 -75.78
CA ARG A 906 -12.95 26.68 -76.93
C ARG A 906 -11.82 27.44 -77.60
N ARG A 907 -10.76 26.73 -77.99
CA ARG A 907 -9.56 27.29 -78.64
C ARG A 907 -9.22 26.59 -79.94
N GLU A 908 -8.25 27.15 -80.66
CA GLU A 908 -7.60 26.52 -81.81
C GLU A 908 -7.00 25.15 -81.43
N GLY A 909 -7.42 24.08 -82.12
CA GLY A 909 -6.90 22.71 -81.94
C GLY A 909 -7.59 21.84 -80.88
N GLU A 910 -8.51 22.39 -80.08
CA GLU A 910 -9.34 21.61 -79.14
C GLU A 910 -10.56 21.03 -79.86
N HIS A 911 -10.84 19.73 -79.74
CA HIS A 911 -12.05 19.13 -80.31
C HIS A 911 -13.25 19.29 -79.35
N PRO A 912 -14.41 19.83 -79.79
CA PRO A 912 -14.69 20.39 -81.12
C PRO A 912 -14.21 21.85 -81.26
N ASN A 913 -13.47 22.17 -82.33
CA ASN A 913 -12.98 23.53 -82.63
C ASN A 913 -13.96 24.32 -83.52
N HIS A 914 -15.16 23.78 -83.72
CA HIS A 914 -16.21 24.34 -84.55
C HIS A 914 -17.52 24.46 -83.77
N SER A 915 -18.46 25.21 -84.33
CA SER A 915 -19.82 25.31 -83.84
C SER A 915 -20.79 25.52 -84.98
N GLY A 916 -21.90 24.79 -84.94
CA GLY A 916 -22.96 24.86 -85.93
C GLY A 916 -23.34 23.51 -86.55
N ASP A 917 -23.08 22.40 -85.85
CA ASP A 917 -23.39 21.04 -86.33
C ASP A 917 -24.88 20.85 -86.62
N GLU A 918 -25.74 21.56 -85.89
CA GLU A 918 -27.19 21.59 -86.11
C GLU A 918 -27.55 22.09 -87.52
N LEU A 919 -26.74 23.00 -88.07
CA LEU A 919 -26.92 23.53 -89.43
C LEU A 919 -26.59 22.47 -90.49
N ILE A 920 -25.52 21.68 -90.29
CA ILE A 920 -25.14 20.57 -91.18
C ILE A 920 -26.20 19.48 -91.15
N GLN A 921 -26.66 19.09 -89.95
CA GLN A 921 -27.73 18.10 -89.79
C GLN A 921 -29.05 18.55 -90.44
N HIS A 922 -29.40 19.83 -90.30
CA HIS A 922 -30.58 20.42 -90.95
C HIS A 922 -30.48 20.35 -92.48
N TRP A 923 -29.32 20.73 -93.03
CA TRP A 923 -29.05 20.65 -94.47
C TRP A 923 -29.13 19.21 -95.00
N MET A 924 -28.48 18.24 -94.35
CA MET A 924 -28.53 16.83 -94.79
C MET A 924 -29.96 16.28 -94.79
N ARG A 925 -30.77 16.59 -93.76
CA ARG A 925 -32.19 16.20 -93.73
C ARG A 925 -32.97 16.80 -94.89
N SER A 926 -32.77 18.09 -95.18
CA SER A 926 -33.47 18.78 -96.28
C SER A 926 -33.21 18.18 -97.67
N LYS A 927 -32.10 17.47 -97.85
CA LYS A 927 -31.71 16.83 -99.13
C LYS A 927 -32.08 15.35 -99.21
N SER A 928 -32.32 14.69 -98.07
CA SER A 928 -32.52 13.23 -97.98
C SER A 928 -33.98 12.75 -98.08
N THR A 929 -34.97 13.63 -97.98
CA THR A 929 -36.39 13.24 -97.88
C THR A 929 -37.30 14.04 -98.83
N ASP A 930 -38.22 13.35 -99.50
CA ASP A 930 -39.41 13.88 -100.21
C ASP A 930 -40.45 14.56 -99.28
N ALA A 931 -40.05 14.98 -98.07
CA ALA A 931 -40.91 15.53 -97.03
C ALA A 931 -40.59 17.01 -96.77
N ASN A 932 -41.64 17.84 -96.65
CA ASN A 932 -41.57 19.26 -96.31
C ASN A 932 -40.79 19.49 -94.99
N VAL A 933 -39.49 19.77 -95.09
CA VAL A 933 -38.69 20.31 -93.99
C VAL A 933 -39.08 21.79 -93.80
N PRO A 934 -39.34 22.27 -92.56
CA PRO A 934 -39.63 23.67 -92.29
C PRO A 934 -38.54 24.60 -92.86
N ALA A 935 -38.93 25.75 -93.40
CA ALA A 935 -37.98 26.72 -93.97
C ALA A 935 -37.11 27.44 -92.91
N GLU A 936 -37.44 27.32 -91.63
CA GLU A 936 -36.77 28.04 -90.54
C GLU A 936 -35.50 27.30 -90.06
N LEU A 937 -34.41 28.05 -89.94
CA LEU A 937 -33.12 27.54 -89.46
C LEU A 937 -33.17 27.20 -87.96
N PRO A 938 -32.38 26.21 -87.49
CA PRO A 938 -32.36 25.82 -86.08
C PRO A 938 -31.84 26.97 -85.18
N PRO A 939 -32.39 27.16 -83.96
CA PRO A 939 -31.85 28.13 -83.01
C PRO A 939 -30.56 27.63 -82.34
N SER A 940 -29.67 28.55 -81.99
CA SER A 940 -28.40 28.21 -81.31
C SER A 940 -28.64 27.79 -79.85
N PRO A 941 -28.18 26.60 -79.41
CA PRO A 941 -28.31 26.17 -78.02
C PRO A 941 -27.38 26.90 -77.05
N PHE A 942 -26.36 27.60 -77.58
CA PHE A 942 -25.35 28.30 -76.79
C PHE A 942 -25.12 29.73 -77.31
N SER A 943 -24.61 30.59 -76.42
CA SER A 943 -24.04 31.88 -76.80
C SER A 943 -22.53 31.74 -76.95
N PHE A 944 -21.99 32.25 -78.05
CA PHE A 944 -20.57 32.21 -78.40
C PHE A 944 -20.01 33.63 -78.41
N TRP A 945 -19.10 33.92 -77.49
CA TRP A 945 -18.48 35.23 -77.31
C TRP A 945 -16.99 35.18 -77.64
N ALA A 946 -16.54 36.05 -78.56
CA ALA A 946 -15.13 36.18 -78.90
C ALA A 946 -14.36 36.90 -77.78
N ILE A 947 -13.31 36.28 -77.22
CA ILE A 947 -12.47 36.90 -76.20
C ILE A 947 -11.24 37.51 -76.87
N GLY A 948 -11.16 38.83 -76.91
CA GLY A 948 -10.14 39.53 -77.70
C GLY A 948 -10.40 39.36 -79.20
N GLU A 949 -9.33 39.28 -80.00
CA GLU A 949 -9.42 39.03 -81.45
C GLU A 949 -9.47 37.53 -81.73
N VAL A 950 -10.55 37.08 -82.38
CA VAL A 950 -10.76 35.68 -82.77
C VAL A 950 -10.98 35.62 -84.27
N GLU A 951 -10.18 34.81 -84.96
CA GLU A 951 -10.36 34.52 -86.37
C GLU A 951 -11.11 33.20 -86.55
N VAL A 952 -12.16 33.23 -87.36
CA VAL A 952 -12.96 32.05 -87.69
C VAL A 952 -13.15 31.90 -89.19
N GLN A 953 -13.25 30.67 -89.67
CA GLN A 953 -13.85 30.38 -90.98
C GLN A 953 -15.33 30.15 -90.81
N ILE A 954 -16.14 30.68 -91.71
CA ILE A 954 -17.61 30.68 -91.64
C ILE A 954 -18.17 30.01 -92.88
N LEU A 955 -19.13 29.12 -92.66
CA LEU A 955 -19.99 28.53 -93.68
C LEU A 955 -21.42 28.99 -93.45
N LYS A 956 -21.98 29.79 -94.36
CA LYS A 956 -23.36 30.27 -94.22
C LYS A 956 -24.38 29.23 -94.66
N ALA A 957 -25.55 29.26 -94.03
CA ALA A 957 -26.69 28.41 -94.37
C ALA A 957 -27.12 28.57 -95.84
N GLU A 958 -27.15 29.81 -96.35
CA GLU A 958 -27.52 30.14 -97.74
C GLU A 958 -26.55 29.57 -98.78
N ASP A 959 -25.28 29.43 -98.42
CA ASP A 959 -24.25 28.92 -99.31
C ASP A 959 -24.23 27.39 -99.27
N LEU A 960 -24.40 26.81 -98.08
CA LEU A 960 -24.56 25.37 -97.91
C LEU A 960 -25.80 24.81 -98.63
N ALA A 961 -26.92 25.54 -98.63
CA ALA A 961 -28.15 25.14 -99.33
C ALA A 961 -27.96 24.96 -100.86
N ARG A 962 -27.01 25.68 -101.46
CA ARG A 962 -26.71 25.65 -102.91
C ARG A 962 -25.88 24.44 -103.32
N VAL A 963 -25.24 23.75 -102.38
CA VAL A 963 -24.47 22.53 -102.64
C VAL A 963 -25.41 21.37 -102.99
N GLN A 964 -25.12 20.65 -104.08
CA GLN A 964 -25.86 19.46 -104.51
C GLN A 964 -25.12 18.19 -104.05
N LEU A 965 -25.85 17.25 -103.44
CA LEU A 965 -25.38 15.89 -103.23
C LEU A 965 -25.56 15.14 -104.55
N GLY A 966 -24.49 14.64 -105.17
CA GLY A 966 -24.59 13.89 -106.42
C GLY A 966 -25.42 12.60 -106.28
N ASP A 967 -26.01 12.11 -107.38
CA ASP A 967 -26.95 10.98 -107.48
C ASP A 967 -26.37 9.57 -107.10
N ARG A 968 -25.44 9.47 -106.16
CA ARG A 968 -24.93 8.18 -105.68
C ARG A 968 -24.80 8.13 -104.16
N ILE A 969 -25.95 8.16 -103.47
CA ILE A 969 -26.04 7.60 -102.12
C ILE A 969 -27.31 6.73 -102.09
N GLY A 970 -27.10 5.45 -102.42
CA GLY A 970 -28.10 4.40 -102.33
C GLY A 970 -27.45 3.14 -101.77
N SER A 971 -27.23 3.11 -100.46
CA SER A 971 -27.26 1.92 -99.57
C SER A 971 -26.94 2.35 -98.14
#